data_AF-A0A0V1JDX4-F1
#
_entry.id   AF-A0A0V1JDX4-F1
#
_cell.length_a   1.000
_cell.length_b   1.000
_cell.length_c   1.000
_cell.angle_alpha   90.00
_cell.angle_beta   90.00
_cell.angle_gamma   90.00
#
_symmetry.space_group_name_H-M   'P 1'
#
loop_
_entity.id
_entity.type
_entity.pdbx_description
1 polymer ?
#
loop_
_entity_poly.entity_id
_entity_poly.type
_entity_poly.pdbx_seq_one_letter_code
_entity_poly.pdbx_strand_id
1 'polypeptide(L)'
;MDINENENKSQSSVYADLNAEDPEQVPSEIESLCMNCHETGITKILVTKIPLWKEVILLSFECDKCGYKNNEVSSGGKVQEFGLRLQLKILNKLDLNRQIVKSEYATVSLPELEFEIPAGEHTGEITTIEGIIWRAKSSLSEVIEDGRASKEIKEKLITFVDKLSQLINCETEFSMIIDDPSGNSFIENPNPEKIDTQLTTIHYHRSLQQEKLLGLVADDVEESNDEDAPPVWESREAIRNEVLHFSVDCPNCLKQAETNMKFINIPYFKEVIIMATCCEQCGHRTNEVKSASGIAERGVKLTLHVVDPCDLTRDVLKSENCFLYIPELELEVGMGIVGSKFTTVEGLLNSLKETFENQSCFSLGDSALPDQQQRMRTFLEKLDEASQGKFSYHLIFDDPSGNSYIEKITHRKQGSHQKLALNLLFLSTFLFIVNTYCFTLKMVQSRAENSDKSVKMVNTCVLENFGSKVMFVPMNDQIHELHTIIRDKCTSQGDFVFYSDRLIRLVLEESLNLLPYSPWTVVSPTGFSYDGLRFSSGNCSVSIIRSGEVMEKGLRECCRSMRIGKILIQKDADSGEVKVVYSKLVQDIQRRHVLLLYPIMNTGKTVHKAMQVLIGNKVKPSNVILVNLFCTPSSLHYLSDVMPEISIVTSECSLDPPNYFCTKYFGQRSGEDPKGRPTMRW
;
A
#
# COMPACT_ATOMS: atom_id res chain seq x y z
N MET A 1 -29.05 -37.75 41.33
CA MET A 1 -27.73 -38.02 41.92
C MET A 1 -26.64 -37.21 41.22
N ASP A 2 -26.95 -35.94 40.93
CA ASP A 2 -26.43 -34.78 41.66
C ASP A 2 -24.95 -34.35 41.47
N ILE A 3 -24.82 -33.27 40.68
CA ILE A 3 -24.20 -31.99 41.05
C ILE A 3 -22.66 -31.95 41.28
N ASN A 4 -21.95 -31.46 40.26
CA ASN A 4 -21.16 -30.20 40.25
C ASN A 4 -20.60 -30.08 38.81
N GLU A 5 -20.83 -29.05 37.99
CA GLU A 5 -20.70 -27.59 38.16
C GLU A 5 -19.26 -27.09 38.41
N ASN A 6 -18.86 -26.14 37.56
CA ASN A 6 -17.68 -25.26 37.61
C ASN A 6 -16.27 -25.90 37.73
N GLU A 7 -15.46 -25.74 36.68
CA GLU A 7 -14.51 -24.61 36.65
C GLU A 7 -14.18 -24.20 35.19
N ASN A 8 -13.50 -23.06 35.01
CA ASN A 8 -13.81 -22.15 33.90
C ASN A 8 -12.58 -21.47 33.27
N LYS A 9 -12.76 -20.92 32.05
CA LYS A 9 -11.89 -19.96 31.32
C LYS A 9 -10.48 -20.43 30.91
N SER A 10 -9.75 -19.72 30.03
CA SER A 10 -10.04 -19.21 28.67
C SER A 10 -8.73 -18.66 28.06
N GLN A 11 -8.64 -18.52 26.73
CA GLN A 11 -7.80 -17.51 26.05
C GLN A 11 -8.05 -17.48 24.52
N SER A 12 -9.18 -16.91 24.14
CA SER A 12 -9.49 -16.48 22.76
C SER A 12 -8.68 -15.23 22.36
N SER A 13 -8.75 -14.85 21.08
CA SER A 13 -8.18 -13.60 20.57
C SER A 13 -9.10 -12.41 20.89
N VAL A 14 -8.51 -11.24 21.15
CA VAL A 14 -9.21 -10.00 21.56
C VAL A 14 -10.05 -9.36 20.44
N TYR A 15 -9.89 -9.81 19.19
CA TYR A 15 -10.49 -9.21 18.00
C TYR A 15 -11.21 -10.27 17.16
N ALA A 16 -12.44 -9.96 16.69
CA ALA A 16 -13.23 -10.79 15.78
C ALA A 16 -14.05 -9.93 14.80
N ASP A 17 -14.19 -10.39 13.55
CA ASP A 17 -15.02 -9.72 12.54
C ASP A 17 -16.52 -9.96 12.80
N LEU A 18 -17.38 -8.97 12.54
CA LEU A 18 -18.84 -9.10 12.73
C LEU A 18 -19.44 -10.21 11.84
N ASN A 19 -20.11 -11.18 12.46
CA ASN A 19 -20.87 -12.21 11.76
C ASN A 19 -22.17 -12.55 12.52
N ALA A 20 -23.32 -12.35 11.88
CA ALA A 20 -24.64 -12.48 12.53
C ALA A 20 -25.05 -13.94 12.85
N GLU A 21 -24.32 -14.93 12.34
CA GLU A 21 -24.57 -16.36 12.56
C GLU A 21 -23.59 -17.00 13.56
N ASP A 22 -22.66 -16.24 14.16
CA ASP A 22 -21.59 -16.75 15.02
C ASP A 22 -21.87 -16.57 16.53
N PRO A 23 -22.16 -17.64 17.28
CA PRO A 23 -22.45 -17.55 18.71
C PRO A 23 -21.20 -17.41 19.60
N GLU A 24 -19.97 -17.40 19.05
CA GLU A 24 -18.73 -17.32 19.84
C GLU A 24 -18.21 -15.88 20.09
N GLN A 25 -18.89 -14.83 19.60
CA GLN A 25 -18.59 -13.43 19.95
C GLN A 25 -19.03 -13.07 21.39
N VAL A 26 -18.33 -13.63 22.38
CA VAL A 26 -18.52 -13.28 23.80
C VAL A 26 -17.80 -11.97 24.12
N PRO A 27 -18.50 -10.88 24.54
CA PRO A 27 -17.84 -9.67 24.98
C PRO A 27 -17.03 -9.90 26.26
N SER A 28 -15.90 -9.21 26.38
CA SER A 28 -15.06 -9.24 27.59
C SER A 28 -15.68 -8.39 28.69
N GLU A 29 -16.10 -9.02 29.79
CA GLU A 29 -16.72 -8.34 30.92
C GLU A 29 -15.69 -7.76 31.90
N ILE A 30 -15.85 -6.48 32.26
CA ILE A 30 -15.02 -5.75 33.23
C ILE A 30 -15.93 -5.01 34.21
N GLU A 31 -15.67 -5.13 35.51
CA GLU A 31 -16.36 -4.35 36.54
C GLU A 31 -16.02 -2.85 36.41
N SER A 32 -17.02 -1.98 36.46
CA SER A 32 -16.88 -0.53 36.22
C SER A 32 -17.79 0.28 37.12
N LEU A 33 -17.42 1.53 37.42
CA LEU A 33 -18.21 2.40 38.30
C LEU A 33 -19.46 2.94 37.58
N CYS A 34 -20.64 2.76 38.16
CA CYS A 34 -21.87 3.33 37.64
C CYS A 34 -21.94 4.84 37.93
N MET A 35 -21.86 5.69 36.90
CA MET A 35 -21.91 7.15 37.10
C MET A 35 -23.23 7.66 37.68
N ASN A 36 -24.33 6.91 37.54
CA ASN A 36 -25.62 7.24 38.14
C ASN A 36 -25.66 7.02 39.67
N CYS A 37 -25.38 5.79 40.14
CA CYS A 37 -25.52 5.42 41.57
C CYS A 37 -24.20 5.25 42.34
N HIS A 38 -23.04 5.43 41.70
CA HIS A 38 -21.70 5.32 42.28
C HIS A 38 -21.37 3.94 42.89
N GLU A 39 -22.09 2.91 42.45
CA GLU A 39 -21.89 1.48 42.76
C GLU A 39 -21.29 0.75 41.55
N THR A 40 -20.73 -0.45 41.74
CA THR A 40 -20.20 -1.26 40.63
C THR A 40 -21.31 -1.77 39.70
N GLY A 41 -21.08 -1.71 38.39
CA GLY A 41 -21.80 -2.42 37.34
C GLY A 41 -20.82 -3.13 36.39
N ILE A 42 -21.32 -3.69 35.28
CA ILE A 42 -20.55 -4.53 34.36
C ILE A 42 -20.47 -3.87 32.97
N THR A 43 -19.27 -3.62 32.47
CA THR A 43 -19.01 -3.21 31.08
C THR A 43 -18.64 -4.42 30.23
N LYS A 44 -19.40 -4.66 29.16
CA LYS A 44 -19.16 -5.68 28.14
C LYS A 44 -18.42 -5.07 26.96
N ILE A 45 -17.18 -5.48 26.75
CA ILE A 45 -16.28 -4.96 25.71
C ILE A 45 -16.22 -5.93 24.52
N LEU A 46 -16.73 -5.52 23.36
CA LEU A 46 -16.64 -6.28 22.10
C LEU A 46 -15.81 -5.49 21.08
N VAL A 47 -14.56 -5.90 20.85
CA VAL A 47 -13.71 -5.29 19.83
C VAL A 47 -13.95 -5.98 18.49
N THR A 48 -14.36 -5.20 17.50
CA THR A 48 -14.77 -5.73 16.19
C THR A 48 -14.36 -4.81 15.04
N LYS A 49 -14.62 -5.28 13.82
CA LYS A 49 -14.18 -4.65 12.58
C LYS A 49 -15.33 -4.64 11.58
N ILE A 50 -15.64 -3.47 11.05
CA ILE A 50 -16.63 -3.30 9.98
C ILE A 50 -15.88 -3.27 8.64
N PRO A 51 -16.36 -3.99 7.60
CA PRO A 51 -15.81 -3.87 6.25
C PRO A 51 -15.78 -2.42 5.77
N LEU A 52 -14.76 -2.07 4.95
CA LEU A 52 -14.44 -0.69 4.52
C LEU A 52 -13.96 0.28 5.63
N TRP A 53 -13.84 -0.17 6.89
CA TRP A 53 -13.48 0.68 8.03
C TRP A 53 -12.25 0.20 8.82
N LYS A 54 -11.93 0.94 9.89
CA LYS A 54 -10.88 0.64 10.88
C LYS A 54 -11.48 -0.19 12.04
N GLU A 55 -10.69 -0.39 13.09
CA GLU A 55 -11.05 -1.20 14.27
C GLU A 55 -11.86 -0.37 15.28
N VAL A 56 -12.88 -0.98 15.90
CA VAL A 56 -13.74 -0.30 16.89
C VAL A 56 -14.05 -1.17 18.09
N ILE A 57 -14.28 -0.52 19.23
CA ILE A 57 -14.55 -1.11 20.53
C ILE A 57 -15.99 -0.75 20.91
N LEU A 58 -16.87 -1.75 20.97
CA LEU A 58 -18.21 -1.58 21.53
C LEU A 58 -18.16 -1.80 23.04
N LEU A 59 -18.69 -0.86 23.82
CA LEU A 59 -18.70 -0.84 25.28
C LEU A 59 -20.16 -0.80 25.76
N SER A 60 -20.66 -1.90 26.33
CA SER A 60 -22.04 -2.00 26.83
C SER A 60 -22.06 -2.15 28.35
N PHE A 61 -22.33 -1.07 29.06
CA PHE A 61 -22.43 -1.02 30.51
C PHE A 61 -23.85 -1.32 30.99
N GLU A 62 -23.98 -2.14 32.04
CA GLU A 62 -25.24 -2.40 32.75
C GLU A 62 -25.00 -2.43 34.27
N CYS A 63 -25.82 -1.72 35.05
CA CYS A 63 -25.77 -1.72 36.51
C CYS A 63 -27.03 -2.35 37.12
N ASP A 64 -26.89 -3.58 37.64
CA ASP A 64 -27.96 -4.37 38.25
C ASP A 64 -28.67 -3.66 39.42
N LYS A 65 -28.00 -2.73 40.12
CA LYS A 65 -28.54 -2.03 41.30
C LYS A 65 -29.50 -0.88 40.97
N CYS A 66 -29.32 -0.20 39.83
CA CYS A 66 -30.15 0.96 39.46
C CYS A 66 -30.80 0.84 38.07
N GLY A 67 -30.53 -0.24 37.33
CA GLY A 67 -31.03 -0.46 35.97
C GLY A 67 -30.42 0.45 34.91
N TYR A 68 -29.47 1.33 35.27
CA TYR A 68 -28.80 2.21 34.32
C TYR A 68 -27.97 1.39 33.33
N LYS A 69 -28.14 1.69 32.04
CA LYS A 69 -27.37 1.12 30.94
C LYS A 69 -26.76 2.24 30.11
N ASN A 70 -25.53 2.04 29.65
CA ASN A 70 -24.88 2.91 28.68
C ASN A 70 -24.27 2.06 27.56
N ASN A 71 -24.38 2.50 26.31
CA ASN A 71 -23.78 1.84 25.15
C ASN A 71 -22.92 2.86 24.40
N GLU A 72 -21.66 2.50 24.21
CA GLU A 72 -20.60 3.37 23.68
C GLU A 72 -19.81 2.65 22.59
N VAL A 73 -19.24 3.43 21.68
CA VAL A 73 -18.43 2.98 20.54
C VAL A 73 -17.15 3.82 20.46
N SER A 74 -16.08 3.35 21.09
CA SER A 74 -14.77 4.02 21.04
C SER A 74 -13.90 3.48 19.92
N SER A 75 -13.20 4.37 19.22
CA SER A 75 -12.37 4.00 18.07
C SER A 75 -11.12 3.24 18.53
N GLY A 76 -10.96 1.99 18.08
CA GLY A 76 -9.78 1.16 18.40
C GLY A 76 -8.55 1.54 17.59
N GLY A 77 -8.73 2.27 16.48
CA GLY A 77 -7.64 2.87 15.71
C GLY A 77 -7.00 4.06 16.43
N LYS A 78 -5.69 4.25 16.24
CA LYS A 78 -5.00 5.47 16.67
C LYS A 78 -5.65 6.73 16.09
N VAL A 79 -5.62 7.82 16.86
CA VAL A 79 -5.83 9.20 16.38
C VAL A 79 -5.10 9.41 15.05
N GLN A 80 -5.77 10.02 14.08
CA GLN A 80 -5.21 10.22 12.75
C GLN A 80 -4.17 11.34 12.72
N GLU A 81 -3.44 11.48 11.62
CA GLU A 81 -2.47 12.57 11.46
C GLU A 81 -3.15 13.95 11.45
N PHE A 82 -4.32 14.06 10.83
CA PHE A 82 -5.12 15.30 10.71
C PHE A 82 -6.47 15.19 11.45
N GLY A 83 -7.02 16.33 11.87
CA GLY A 83 -8.42 16.46 12.24
C GLY A 83 -9.33 16.45 11.00
N LEU A 84 -10.62 16.21 11.20
CA LEU A 84 -11.57 15.93 10.12
C LEU A 84 -12.87 16.70 10.31
N ARG A 85 -13.28 17.47 9.29
CA ARG A 85 -14.56 18.19 9.26
C ARG A 85 -15.40 17.67 8.08
N LEU A 86 -16.51 17.02 8.40
CA LEU A 86 -17.48 16.48 7.45
C LEU A 86 -18.67 17.43 7.35
N GLN A 87 -18.88 18.04 6.18
CA GLN A 87 -20.08 18.84 5.90
C GLN A 87 -20.95 18.10 4.88
N LEU A 88 -22.11 17.61 5.34
CA LEU A 88 -23.11 16.99 4.49
C LEU A 88 -24.26 17.96 4.21
N LYS A 89 -24.69 18.05 2.94
CA LYS A 89 -25.95 18.67 2.55
C LYS A 89 -27.04 17.61 2.46
N ILE A 90 -28.18 17.87 3.10
CA ILE A 90 -29.29 16.93 3.23
C ILE A 90 -30.42 17.43 2.35
N LEU A 91 -30.63 16.74 1.22
CA LEU A 91 -31.61 17.12 0.18
C LEU A 91 -32.83 16.19 0.18
N ASN A 92 -32.70 14.93 0.60
CA ASN A 92 -33.76 13.93 0.52
C ASN A 92 -33.85 13.10 1.81
N LYS A 93 -35.03 12.49 2.04
CA LYS A 93 -35.22 11.49 3.11
C LYS A 93 -34.32 10.24 2.98
N LEU A 94 -33.76 9.99 1.79
CA LEU A 94 -32.76 8.93 1.61
C LEU A 94 -31.41 9.29 2.22
N ASP A 95 -31.05 10.59 2.27
CA ASP A 95 -29.83 11.03 2.93
C ASP A 95 -29.94 10.87 4.45
N LEU A 96 -31.13 11.12 5.03
CA LEU A 96 -31.38 10.93 6.48
C LEU A 96 -31.04 9.51 7.00
N ASN A 97 -31.11 8.50 6.13
CA ASN A 97 -30.82 7.10 6.44
C ASN A 97 -29.32 6.74 6.41
N ARG A 98 -28.43 7.63 5.94
CA ARG A 98 -26.98 7.38 5.88
C ARG A 98 -26.45 7.06 7.26
N GLN A 99 -25.67 5.98 7.38
CA GLN A 99 -24.99 5.66 8.62
C GLN A 99 -23.90 6.69 8.93
N ILE A 100 -23.81 7.06 10.20
CA ILE A 100 -22.79 7.95 10.77
C ILE A 100 -22.05 7.17 11.84
N VAL A 101 -20.73 7.30 11.88
CA VAL A 101 -19.95 7.03 13.08
C VAL A 101 -19.48 8.37 13.66
N LYS A 102 -19.88 8.67 14.89
CA LYS A 102 -19.47 9.87 15.65
C LYS A 102 -18.43 9.45 16.68
N SER A 103 -17.27 10.12 16.72
CA SER A 103 -16.31 9.94 17.83
C SER A 103 -16.79 10.64 19.11
N GLU A 104 -16.27 10.27 20.27
CA GLU A 104 -16.47 11.01 21.53
C GLU A 104 -16.01 12.48 21.43
N TYR A 105 -14.92 12.72 20.69
CA TYR A 105 -14.31 14.02 20.44
C TYR A 105 -15.01 14.85 19.36
N ALA A 106 -16.01 14.30 18.66
CA ALA A 106 -16.69 14.99 17.58
C ALA A 106 -17.79 15.92 18.08
N THR A 107 -17.71 17.19 17.69
CA THR A 107 -18.79 18.18 17.78
C THR A 107 -19.72 18.02 16.57
N VAL A 108 -21.03 18.14 16.77
CA VAL A 108 -22.03 18.13 15.68
C VAL A 108 -22.81 19.43 15.68
N SER A 109 -22.92 20.10 14.54
CA SER A 109 -23.66 21.37 14.41
C SER A 109 -24.64 21.38 13.23
N LEU A 110 -25.75 22.09 13.42
CA LEU A 110 -26.78 22.39 12.42
C LEU A 110 -26.85 23.92 12.26
N PRO A 111 -26.11 24.51 11.30
CA PRO A 111 -25.99 25.96 11.18
C PRO A 111 -27.34 26.68 10.99
N GLU A 112 -28.30 26.06 10.32
CA GLU A 112 -29.62 26.63 10.04
C GLU A 112 -30.53 26.71 11.28
N LEU A 113 -30.16 26.06 12.39
CA LEU A 113 -30.86 26.11 13.68
C LEU A 113 -30.06 26.80 14.80
N GLU A 114 -28.83 27.26 14.53
CA GLU A 114 -27.88 27.73 15.55
C GLU A 114 -27.68 26.68 16.67
N PHE A 115 -27.66 25.40 16.29
CA PHE A 115 -27.61 24.25 17.21
C PHE A 115 -26.28 23.52 17.15
N GLU A 116 -25.73 23.19 18.31
CA GLU A 116 -24.45 22.51 18.47
C GLU A 116 -24.53 21.48 19.62
N ILE A 117 -23.99 20.30 19.38
CA ILE A 117 -23.76 19.23 20.36
C ILE A 117 -22.24 19.17 20.54
N PRO A 118 -21.69 19.59 21.70
CA PRO A 118 -20.25 19.66 21.90
C PRO A 118 -19.61 18.28 22.10
N ALA A 119 -18.30 18.21 21.84
CA ALA A 119 -17.47 17.05 22.17
C ALA A 119 -17.55 16.68 23.67
N GLY A 120 -17.47 15.38 23.98
CA GLY A 120 -17.43 14.88 25.36
C GLY A 120 -18.78 14.76 26.09
N GLU A 121 -19.86 15.42 25.66
CA GLU A 121 -21.19 15.22 26.25
C GLU A 121 -21.82 13.86 25.87
N HIS A 122 -21.38 13.28 24.75
CA HIS A 122 -21.83 11.99 24.26
C HIS A 122 -20.65 11.11 23.90
N THR A 123 -20.66 9.89 24.43
CA THR A 123 -19.79 8.79 24.04
C THR A 123 -19.84 8.57 22.52
N GLY A 124 -18.80 7.96 21.95
CA GLY A 124 -18.80 7.64 20.52
C GLY A 124 -19.95 6.69 20.16
N GLU A 125 -20.51 6.81 18.96
CA GLU A 125 -21.69 6.03 18.55
C GLU A 125 -21.75 5.73 17.04
N ILE A 126 -22.51 4.68 16.69
CA ILE A 126 -22.94 4.38 15.32
C ILE A 126 -24.46 4.60 15.25
N THR A 127 -24.88 5.47 14.34
CA THR A 127 -26.26 5.98 14.26
C THR A 127 -26.58 6.41 12.82
N THR A 128 -27.69 7.10 12.60
CA THR A 128 -27.99 7.79 11.32
C THR A 128 -28.16 9.29 11.55
N ILE A 129 -28.24 10.09 10.47
CA ILE A 129 -28.58 11.52 10.57
C ILE A 129 -29.90 11.70 11.34
N GLU A 130 -30.93 10.91 10.98
CA GLU A 130 -32.21 10.92 11.69
C GLU A 130 -32.02 10.57 13.18
N GLY A 131 -31.20 9.57 13.51
CA GLY A 131 -30.92 9.15 14.88
C GLY A 131 -30.33 10.28 15.76
N ILE A 132 -29.39 11.07 15.23
CA ILE A 132 -28.82 12.22 15.97
C ILE A 132 -29.91 13.27 16.24
N ILE A 133 -30.66 13.68 15.21
CA ILE A 133 -31.70 14.72 15.32
C ILE A 133 -32.85 14.25 16.23
N TRP A 134 -33.23 12.98 16.13
CA TRP A 134 -34.25 12.35 16.96
C TRP A 134 -33.82 12.28 18.43
N ARG A 135 -32.57 11.93 18.73
CA ARG A 135 -32.07 11.93 20.12
C ARG A 135 -32.04 13.34 20.70
N ALA A 136 -31.52 14.32 19.96
CA ALA A 136 -31.53 15.73 20.38
C ALA A 136 -32.96 16.21 20.69
N LYS A 137 -33.93 15.87 19.83
CA LYS A 137 -35.36 16.12 20.07
C LYS A 137 -35.86 15.43 21.34
N SER A 138 -35.51 14.16 21.57
CA SER A 138 -35.95 13.37 22.73
C SER A 138 -35.42 13.96 24.04
N SER A 139 -34.12 14.26 24.13
CA SER A 139 -33.49 14.84 25.34
C SER A 139 -34.07 16.22 25.68
N LEU A 140 -34.34 17.06 24.67
CA LEU A 140 -35.01 18.35 24.89
C LEU A 140 -36.49 18.18 25.30
N SER A 141 -37.15 17.10 24.88
CA SER A 141 -38.53 16.78 25.29
C SER A 141 -38.62 16.37 26.75
N GLU A 142 -37.68 15.55 27.23
CA GLU A 142 -37.60 15.12 28.64
C GLU A 142 -37.42 16.32 29.60
N VAL A 143 -36.61 17.31 29.21
CA VAL A 143 -36.43 18.58 29.95
C VAL A 143 -37.70 19.44 29.98
N ILE A 144 -38.57 19.34 28.97
CA ILE A 144 -39.91 19.98 29.00
C ILE A 144 -40.84 19.25 29.98
N GLU A 145 -40.74 17.93 30.12
CA GLU A 145 -41.59 17.12 31.01
C GLU A 145 -41.19 17.20 32.50
N ASP A 146 -39.89 17.15 32.85
CA ASP A 146 -39.35 17.05 34.22
C ASP A 146 -39.58 18.30 35.14
N GLY A 147 -40.53 19.17 34.79
CA GLY A 147 -41.14 20.15 35.70
C GLY A 147 -40.29 21.37 36.09
N ARG A 148 -38.96 21.24 36.15
CA ARG A 148 -38.03 22.21 36.77
C ARG A 148 -37.79 23.51 35.96
N ALA A 149 -38.00 23.50 34.64
CA ALA A 149 -37.78 24.68 33.80
C ALA A 149 -38.91 25.73 33.91
N SER A 150 -38.55 27.02 33.78
CA SER A 150 -39.52 28.12 33.79
C SER A 150 -40.41 28.13 32.55
N LYS A 151 -41.61 28.72 32.66
CA LYS A 151 -42.65 28.67 31.60
C LYS A 151 -42.18 29.24 30.26
N GLU A 152 -41.45 30.37 30.29
CA GLU A 152 -40.89 31.01 29.11
C GLU A 152 -39.83 30.16 28.40
N ILE A 153 -39.03 29.41 29.17
CA ILE A 153 -38.04 28.48 28.61
C ILE A 153 -38.75 27.29 27.96
N LYS A 154 -39.79 26.73 28.61
CA LYS A 154 -40.59 25.64 28.02
C LYS A 154 -41.26 26.05 26.70
N GLU A 155 -41.83 27.25 26.62
CA GLU A 155 -42.44 27.75 25.37
C GLU A 155 -41.40 27.88 24.23
N LYS A 156 -40.18 28.35 24.53
CA LYS A 156 -39.06 28.38 23.56
C LYS A 156 -38.58 26.98 23.16
N LEU A 157 -38.44 26.06 24.11
CA LEU A 157 -38.02 24.68 23.85
C LEU A 157 -39.03 23.92 22.98
N ILE A 158 -40.33 24.07 23.22
CA ILE A 158 -41.39 23.50 22.36
C ILE A 158 -41.23 24.02 20.93
N THR A 159 -41.10 25.34 20.76
CA THR A 159 -40.91 25.98 19.44
C THR A 159 -39.66 25.47 18.71
N PHE A 160 -38.63 25.05 19.45
CA PHE A 160 -37.40 24.48 18.91
C PHE A 160 -37.52 22.98 18.57
N VAL A 161 -38.22 22.21 19.41
CA VAL A 161 -38.60 20.80 19.17
C VAL A 161 -39.47 20.66 17.91
N ASP A 162 -40.33 21.64 17.63
CA ASP A 162 -41.10 21.70 16.39
C ASP A 162 -40.19 21.90 15.16
N LYS A 163 -39.18 22.78 15.23
CA LYS A 163 -38.19 22.95 14.15
C LYS A 163 -37.38 21.67 13.89
N LEU A 164 -36.91 20.99 14.93
CA LEU A 164 -36.24 19.68 14.78
C LEU A 164 -37.15 18.64 14.11
N SER A 165 -38.47 18.71 14.37
CA SER A 165 -39.46 17.85 13.73
C SER A 165 -39.62 18.12 12.23
N GLN A 166 -39.53 19.38 11.80
CA GLN A 166 -39.56 19.77 10.38
C GLN A 166 -38.32 19.25 9.62
N LEU A 167 -37.15 19.22 10.28
CA LEU A 167 -35.92 18.64 9.70
C LEU A 167 -36.04 17.11 9.53
N ILE A 168 -36.56 16.39 10.54
CA ILE A 168 -36.84 14.93 10.43
C ILE A 168 -37.85 14.67 9.31
N ASN A 169 -38.85 15.54 9.14
CA ASN A 169 -39.78 15.46 8.01
C ASN A 169 -39.16 15.83 6.66
N CYS A 170 -37.92 16.32 6.61
CA CYS A 170 -37.23 16.81 5.41
C CYS A 170 -38.06 17.88 4.66
N GLU A 171 -38.72 18.78 5.41
CA GLU A 171 -39.53 19.88 4.85
C GLU A 171 -38.67 21.03 4.28
N THR A 172 -37.41 21.13 4.69
CA THR A 172 -36.42 22.10 4.24
C THR A 172 -35.07 21.42 4.03
N GLU A 173 -34.34 21.81 2.98
CA GLU A 173 -32.92 21.46 2.83
C GLU A 173 -32.09 22.10 3.95
N PHE A 174 -31.11 21.37 4.50
CA PHE A 174 -30.22 21.86 5.56
C PHE A 174 -28.84 21.19 5.47
N SER A 175 -27.89 21.67 6.28
CA SER A 175 -26.55 21.10 6.37
C SER A 175 -26.24 20.59 7.78
N MET A 176 -25.51 19.47 7.84
CA MET A 176 -24.96 18.95 9.08
C MET A 176 -23.44 18.99 8.98
N ILE A 177 -22.80 19.57 9.99
CA ILE A 177 -21.35 19.64 10.11
C ILE A 177 -20.93 18.81 11.32
N ILE A 178 -20.11 17.78 11.08
CA ILE A 178 -19.42 17.01 12.13
C ILE A 178 -17.96 17.43 12.10
N ASP A 179 -17.44 17.91 13.23
CA ASP A 179 -16.06 18.34 13.38
C ASP A 179 -15.35 17.49 14.44
N ASP A 180 -14.39 16.68 14.01
CA ASP A 180 -13.75 15.62 14.80
C ASP A 180 -12.22 15.76 14.77
N PRO A 181 -11.61 16.31 15.84
CA PRO A 181 -10.17 16.41 15.98
C PRO A 181 -9.46 15.04 15.92
N SER A 182 -10.13 13.93 16.30
CA SER A 182 -9.51 12.60 16.29
C SER A 182 -9.33 12.02 14.88
N GLY A 183 -10.11 12.52 13.90
CA GLY A 183 -10.11 12.08 12.51
C GLY A 183 -10.77 10.73 12.25
N ASN A 184 -11.61 10.24 13.15
CA ASN A 184 -12.18 8.87 13.10
C ASN A 184 -13.65 8.81 12.68
N SER A 185 -14.37 9.93 12.77
CA SER A 185 -15.79 10.03 12.41
C SER A 185 -16.01 9.84 10.91
N PHE A 186 -17.18 9.33 10.54
CA PHE A 186 -17.47 8.92 9.17
C PHE A 186 -18.95 9.10 8.82
N ILE A 187 -19.24 9.38 7.55
CA ILE A 187 -20.59 9.42 6.98
C ILE A 187 -20.62 8.51 5.76
N GLU A 188 -21.62 7.63 5.69
CA GLU A 188 -21.82 6.69 4.59
C GLU A 188 -22.10 7.37 3.25
N ASN A 189 -21.42 6.91 2.20
CA ASN A 189 -21.77 7.19 0.81
C ASN A 189 -22.72 6.08 0.30
N PRO A 190 -24.00 6.38 -0.01
CA PRO A 190 -24.97 5.39 -0.47
C PRO A 190 -24.69 4.84 -1.88
N ASN A 191 -23.71 5.37 -2.60
CA ASN A 191 -23.28 4.87 -3.93
C ASN A 191 -21.74 4.74 -3.96
N PRO A 192 -21.14 3.66 -3.40
CA PRO A 192 -19.68 3.54 -3.26
C PRO A 192 -18.91 3.49 -4.59
N GLU A 193 -19.57 3.18 -5.72
CA GLU A 193 -18.99 3.25 -7.07
C GLU A 193 -18.83 4.68 -7.61
N LYS A 194 -19.37 5.70 -6.93
CA LYS A 194 -19.42 7.09 -7.38
C LYS A 194 -18.91 8.04 -6.30
N ILE A 195 -18.34 9.16 -6.74
CA ILE A 195 -17.98 10.26 -5.85
C ILE A 195 -19.29 10.90 -5.36
N ASP A 196 -19.48 10.98 -4.05
CA ASP A 196 -20.59 11.71 -3.45
C ASP A 196 -20.38 13.22 -3.64
N THR A 197 -21.38 13.90 -4.20
CA THR A 197 -21.38 15.35 -4.41
C THR A 197 -22.12 16.13 -3.31
N GLN A 198 -22.72 15.44 -2.34
CA GLN A 198 -23.42 16.04 -1.21
C GLN A 198 -22.56 16.14 0.06
N LEU A 199 -21.54 15.28 0.18
CA LEU A 199 -20.60 15.21 1.30
C LEU A 199 -19.26 15.89 0.97
N THR A 200 -18.98 17.01 1.62
CA THR A 200 -17.64 17.63 1.62
C THR A 200 -16.83 17.10 2.80
N THR A 201 -15.66 16.55 2.53
CA THR A 201 -14.69 16.14 3.55
C THR A 201 -13.49 17.08 3.54
N ILE A 202 -13.25 17.77 4.66
CA ILE A 202 -12.13 18.69 4.88
C ILE A 202 -11.22 18.06 5.94
N HIS A 203 -9.91 18.13 5.74
CA HIS A 203 -8.92 17.76 6.75
C HIS A 203 -8.23 19.03 7.26
N TYR A 204 -7.76 19.04 8.52
CA TYR A 204 -7.11 20.20 9.10
C TYR A 204 -5.98 19.81 10.07
N HIS A 205 -4.99 20.70 10.22
CA HIS A 205 -4.02 20.63 11.31
C HIS A 205 -4.68 21.08 12.62
N ARG A 206 -4.42 20.35 13.71
CA ARG A 206 -5.03 20.60 15.02
C ARG A 206 -4.51 21.89 15.64
N SER A 207 -5.35 22.53 16.45
CA SER A 207 -4.88 23.50 17.44
C SER A 207 -4.26 22.79 18.65
N LEU A 208 -3.36 23.46 19.39
CA LEU A 208 -2.77 22.91 20.62
C LEU A 208 -3.84 22.45 21.63
N GLN A 209 -4.96 23.16 21.70
CA GLN A 209 -6.11 22.84 22.54
C GLN A 209 -6.78 21.51 22.12
N GLN A 210 -6.87 21.24 20.82
CA GLN A 210 -7.33 19.94 20.29
C GLN A 210 -6.30 18.82 20.51
N GLU A 211 -5.00 19.11 20.48
CA GLU A 211 -3.96 18.11 20.76
C GLU A 211 -3.93 17.70 22.24
N LYS A 212 -4.18 18.64 23.16
CA LYS A 212 -4.40 18.35 24.58
C LYS A 212 -5.67 17.53 24.81
N LEU A 213 -6.79 17.90 24.17
CA LEU A 213 -8.06 17.15 24.25
C LEU A 213 -7.92 15.67 23.85
N LEU A 214 -7.02 15.37 22.91
CA LEU A 214 -6.73 14.01 22.43
C LEU A 214 -5.58 13.32 23.19
N GLY A 215 -5.02 13.95 24.23
CA GLY A 215 -3.89 13.41 25.00
C GLY A 215 -2.59 13.24 24.21
N LEU A 216 -2.41 13.96 23.10
CA LEU A 216 -1.19 13.93 22.28
C LEU A 216 -0.06 14.76 22.89
N VAL A 217 -0.42 15.79 23.65
CA VAL A 217 0.48 16.76 24.30
C VAL A 217 0.08 16.87 25.77
N ALA A 218 1.07 17.06 26.66
CA ALA A 218 0.81 17.22 28.10
C ALA A 218 0.16 18.59 28.41
N ASP A 219 -0.67 18.63 29.46
CA ASP A 219 -1.41 19.83 29.85
C ASP A 219 -0.50 21.03 30.18
N ASP A 220 0.70 20.74 30.68
CA ASP A 220 1.74 21.68 31.12
C ASP A 220 2.57 22.34 29.98
N VAL A 221 2.21 22.13 28.71
CA VAL A 221 2.74 22.92 27.58
C VAL A 221 1.95 24.22 27.40
N GLU A 222 2.54 25.37 27.68
CA GLU A 222 1.91 26.69 27.50
C GLU A 222 1.85 27.12 26.02
N GLU A 223 0.87 27.98 25.68
CA GLU A 223 0.66 28.50 24.32
C GLU A 223 1.75 29.51 23.93
N SER A 224 2.42 29.28 22.80
CA SER A 224 3.35 30.24 22.19
C SER A 224 2.59 31.22 21.29
N ASN A 225 2.78 32.53 21.50
CA ASN A 225 2.03 33.63 20.87
C ASN A 225 2.31 33.88 19.36
N ASP A 226 2.39 32.84 18.54
CA ASP A 226 2.49 32.92 17.07
C ASP A 226 1.10 32.69 16.41
N GLU A 227 0.06 33.35 16.92
CA GLU A 227 -1.29 33.40 16.33
C GLU A 227 -1.33 34.33 15.10
N ASP A 228 -0.79 33.92 13.95
CA ASP A 228 -1.08 34.59 12.67
C ASP A 228 -0.95 33.67 11.43
N ALA A 229 -1.18 32.36 11.61
CA ALA A 229 -1.33 31.41 10.52
C ALA A 229 -2.81 31.25 10.13
N PRO A 230 -3.29 31.82 9.00
CA PRO A 230 -4.67 31.64 8.57
C PRO A 230 -4.95 30.18 8.18
N PRO A 231 -6.16 29.65 8.42
CA PRO A 231 -6.50 28.26 8.15
C PRO A 231 -6.38 27.94 6.65
N VAL A 232 -5.51 27.00 6.31
CA VAL A 232 -5.26 26.60 4.91
C VAL A 232 -6.45 25.79 4.38
N TRP A 233 -7.12 26.31 3.34
CA TRP A 233 -8.30 25.69 2.74
C TRP A 233 -7.94 24.60 1.71
N GLU A 234 -7.51 23.43 2.18
CA GLU A 234 -7.16 22.31 1.29
C GLU A 234 -8.38 21.60 0.68
N SER A 235 -8.84 22.11 -0.46
CA SER A 235 -9.54 21.30 -1.47
C SER A 235 -8.59 20.23 -2.03
N ARG A 236 -9.11 19.11 -2.53
CA ARG A 236 -8.36 18.18 -3.40
C ARG A 236 -7.79 18.84 -4.68
N GLU A 237 -8.22 20.06 -4.98
CA GLU A 237 -7.70 20.90 -6.06
C GLU A 237 -6.53 21.80 -5.62
N ALA A 238 -6.34 22.04 -4.31
CA ALA A 238 -5.18 22.74 -3.78
C ALA A 238 -3.90 21.89 -3.94
N ILE A 239 -3.93 20.65 -3.45
CA ILE A 239 -2.85 19.65 -3.58
C ILE A 239 -2.41 19.42 -5.04
N ARG A 240 -3.33 19.60 -6.00
CA ARG A 240 -3.05 19.54 -7.46
C ARG A 240 -2.33 20.80 -8.00
N ASN A 241 -2.61 21.96 -7.42
CA ASN A 241 -2.05 23.24 -7.83
C ASN A 241 -0.76 23.62 -7.09
N GLU A 242 -0.52 23.04 -5.92
CA GLU A 242 0.72 23.20 -5.17
C GLU A 242 1.89 22.44 -5.81
N VAL A 243 3.09 22.71 -5.30
CA VAL A 243 4.31 21.97 -5.66
C VAL A 243 4.60 21.04 -4.49
N LEU A 244 4.55 19.75 -4.74
CA LEU A 244 4.96 18.73 -3.77
C LEU A 244 6.49 18.65 -3.77
N HIS A 245 7.11 18.79 -2.60
CA HIS A 245 8.56 18.77 -2.45
C HIS A 245 8.97 17.47 -1.75
N PHE A 246 9.92 16.72 -2.32
CA PHE A 246 10.50 15.54 -1.66
C PHE A 246 11.96 15.32 -2.06
N SER A 247 12.74 14.77 -1.15
CA SER A 247 14.16 14.46 -1.36
C SER A 247 14.33 13.12 -2.09
N VAL A 248 15.15 13.12 -3.14
CA VAL A 248 15.61 11.89 -3.83
C VAL A 248 17.13 11.91 -3.96
N ASP A 249 17.75 10.75 -4.16
CA ASP A 249 19.18 10.71 -4.46
C ASP A 249 19.44 11.16 -5.91
N CYS A 250 20.35 12.12 -6.07
CA CYS A 250 20.67 12.70 -7.37
C CYS A 250 21.32 11.67 -8.30
N PRO A 251 20.79 11.44 -9.52
CA PRO A 251 21.31 10.42 -10.44
C PRO A 251 22.76 10.66 -10.92
N ASN A 252 23.29 11.87 -10.74
CA ASN A 252 24.65 12.25 -11.10
C ASN A 252 25.67 12.14 -9.95
N CYS A 253 25.25 12.21 -8.68
CA CYS A 253 26.20 12.25 -7.55
C CYS A 253 25.79 11.46 -6.29
N LEU A 254 24.62 10.80 -6.30
CA LEU A 254 24.10 9.92 -5.25
C LEU A 254 24.04 10.57 -3.84
N LYS A 255 23.92 11.90 -3.80
CA LYS A 255 23.54 12.68 -2.62
C LYS A 255 22.08 13.12 -2.76
N GLN A 256 21.39 13.32 -1.64
CA GLN A 256 20.05 13.88 -1.66
C GLN A 256 19.98 15.23 -2.38
N ALA A 257 18.92 15.40 -3.16
CA ALA A 257 18.55 16.56 -3.93
C ALA A 257 17.03 16.75 -3.83
N GLU A 258 16.58 18.00 -3.78
CA GLU A 258 15.15 18.29 -3.76
C GLU A 258 14.55 18.04 -5.15
N THR A 259 13.38 17.40 -5.17
CA THR A 259 12.57 17.22 -6.37
C THR A 259 11.21 17.87 -6.17
N ASN A 260 10.92 18.80 -7.07
CA ASN A 260 9.71 19.59 -7.07
C ASN A 260 8.74 18.98 -8.07
N MET A 261 7.64 18.42 -7.58
CA MET A 261 6.62 17.73 -8.35
C MET A 261 5.36 18.61 -8.48
N LYS A 262 4.79 18.70 -9.68
CA LYS A 262 3.50 19.36 -9.89
C LYS A 262 2.64 18.64 -10.92
N PHE A 263 1.35 18.51 -10.62
CA PHE A 263 0.33 18.06 -11.56
C PHE A 263 -0.05 19.19 -12.51
N ILE A 264 -0.02 18.91 -13.82
CA ILE A 264 -0.36 19.87 -14.88
C ILE A 264 -1.32 19.19 -15.85
N ASN A 265 -2.49 19.79 -16.03
CA ASN A 265 -3.47 19.35 -17.01
C ASN A 265 -3.22 20.11 -18.33
N ILE A 266 -2.58 19.45 -19.30
CA ILE A 266 -2.32 20.03 -20.62
C ILE A 266 -3.63 20.07 -21.41
N PRO A 267 -4.10 21.25 -21.90
CA PRO A 267 -5.32 21.33 -22.70
C PRO A 267 -5.31 20.37 -23.89
N TYR A 268 -6.41 19.62 -24.06
CA TYR A 268 -6.59 18.58 -25.09
C TYR A 268 -5.68 17.33 -24.94
N PHE A 269 -5.00 17.17 -23.80
CA PHE A 269 -4.25 15.95 -23.45
C PHE A 269 -4.65 15.43 -22.04
N LYS A 270 -3.95 14.41 -21.53
CA LYS A 270 -4.14 13.83 -20.20
C LYS A 270 -3.40 14.64 -19.13
N GLU A 271 -3.76 14.43 -17.86
CA GLU A 271 -3.01 14.92 -16.69
C GLU A 271 -1.58 14.36 -16.69
N VAL A 272 -0.58 15.24 -16.59
CA VAL A 272 0.85 14.91 -16.48
C VAL A 272 1.43 15.42 -15.17
N ILE A 273 2.53 14.81 -14.75
CA ILE A 273 3.31 15.15 -13.58
C ILE A 273 4.66 15.65 -14.07
N ILE A 274 5.02 16.90 -13.78
CA ILE A 274 6.38 17.39 -13.99
C ILE A 274 7.15 17.20 -12.68
N MET A 275 8.32 16.57 -12.76
CA MET A 275 9.27 16.36 -11.68
C MET A 275 10.57 17.10 -12.02
N ALA A 276 10.90 18.14 -11.26
CA ALA A 276 12.10 18.94 -11.43
C ALA A 276 13.09 18.67 -10.28
N THR A 277 14.15 17.90 -10.53
CA THR A 277 15.18 17.60 -9.52
C THR A 277 16.32 18.61 -9.61
N CYS A 278 16.65 19.26 -8.50
CA CYS A 278 17.73 20.25 -8.39
C CYS A 278 18.75 19.82 -7.31
N CYS A 279 19.94 19.42 -7.73
CA CYS A 279 21.00 19.02 -6.80
C CYS A 279 22.00 20.18 -6.56
N GLU A 280 21.88 20.85 -5.40
CA GLU A 280 22.83 21.89 -4.99
C GLU A 280 24.29 21.40 -4.93
N GLN A 281 24.48 20.13 -4.56
CA GLN A 281 25.80 19.54 -4.30
C GLN A 281 26.65 19.25 -5.55
N CYS A 282 26.04 19.25 -6.74
CA CYS A 282 26.77 19.06 -8.01
C CYS A 282 26.24 19.91 -9.18
N GLY A 283 25.25 20.78 -8.95
CA GLY A 283 24.63 21.62 -9.98
C GLY A 283 23.73 20.89 -10.98
N HIS A 284 23.56 19.56 -10.84
CA HIS A 284 22.75 18.76 -11.74
C HIS A 284 21.26 19.13 -11.63
N ARG A 285 20.60 19.29 -12.78
CA ARG A 285 19.18 19.64 -12.90
C ARG A 285 18.52 18.76 -13.95
N THR A 286 17.40 18.15 -13.61
CA THR A 286 16.56 17.38 -14.55
C THR A 286 15.12 17.88 -14.48
N ASN A 287 14.40 17.79 -15.62
CA ASN A 287 12.96 18.01 -15.71
C ASN A 287 12.37 16.79 -16.43
N GLU A 288 11.74 15.88 -15.68
CA GLU A 288 11.05 14.70 -16.20
C GLU A 288 9.55 14.98 -16.26
N VAL A 289 8.86 14.52 -17.32
CA VAL A 289 7.41 14.72 -17.48
C VAL A 289 6.72 13.36 -17.68
N LYS A 290 6.02 12.87 -16.66
CA LYS A 290 5.40 11.53 -16.67
C LYS A 290 3.87 11.65 -16.72
N SER A 291 3.21 10.73 -17.41
CA SER A 291 1.74 10.70 -17.45
C SER A 291 1.17 10.27 -16.09
N ALA A 292 0.28 11.07 -15.49
CA ALA A 292 -0.45 10.67 -14.27
C ALA A 292 -1.46 9.55 -14.56
N SER A 293 -1.93 9.49 -15.82
CA SER A 293 -2.74 8.38 -16.33
C SER A 293 -1.90 7.12 -16.53
N GLY A 294 -2.51 5.96 -16.22
CA GLY A 294 -1.96 4.65 -16.57
C GLY A 294 -1.88 4.40 -18.08
N ILE A 295 -1.44 3.19 -18.44
CA ILE A 295 -1.38 2.71 -19.83
C ILE A 295 -2.77 2.83 -20.47
N ALA A 296 -2.85 3.43 -21.66
CA ALA A 296 -4.10 3.55 -22.40
C ALA A 296 -4.61 2.17 -22.87
N GLU A 297 -5.94 2.02 -23.01
CA GLU A 297 -6.55 0.81 -23.60
C GLU A 297 -6.04 0.48 -25.02
N ARG A 298 -5.41 1.45 -25.70
CA ARG A 298 -4.88 1.34 -27.06
C ARG A 298 -3.61 2.16 -27.18
N GLY A 299 -2.58 1.60 -27.83
CA GLY A 299 -1.44 2.37 -28.31
C GLY A 299 -1.88 3.41 -29.34
N VAL A 300 -1.07 4.47 -29.49
CA VAL A 300 -1.37 5.63 -30.35
C VAL A 300 -0.18 5.88 -31.27
N LYS A 301 -0.44 5.85 -32.58
CA LYS A 301 0.51 6.28 -33.61
C LYS A 301 0.12 7.66 -34.11
N LEU A 302 1.00 8.64 -33.94
CA LEU A 302 0.84 10.00 -34.43
C LEU A 302 1.78 10.23 -35.61
N THR A 303 1.33 11.00 -36.61
CA THR A 303 2.16 11.40 -37.74
C THR A 303 1.91 12.88 -38.02
N LEU A 304 2.96 13.68 -37.89
CA LEU A 304 2.99 15.08 -38.27
C LEU A 304 3.85 15.21 -39.52
N HIS A 305 3.25 15.68 -40.62
CA HIS A 305 4.01 16.14 -41.78
C HIS A 305 4.41 17.59 -41.51
N VAL A 306 5.71 17.83 -41.30
CA VAL A 306 6.28 19.16 -41.07
C VAL A 306 6.51 19.82 -42.42
N VAL A 307 5.85 20.96 -42.65
CA VAL A 307 5.97 21.72 -43.91
C VAL A 307 6.16 23.21 -43.66
N ASP A 308 5.38 23.79 -42.75
CA ASP A 308 5.49 25.20 -42.40
C ASP A 308 6.50 25.37 -41.25
N PRO A 309 7.31 26.45 -41.21
CA PRO A 309 8.14 26.76 -40.04
C PRO A 309 7.35 26.90 -38.73
N CYS A 310 6.03 27.14 -38.80
CA CYS A 310 5.14 27.11 -37.64
C CYS A 310 4.96 25.70 -37.03
N ASP A 311 5.18 24.63 -37.79
CA ASP A 311 5.10 23.25 -37.28
C ASP A 311 6.24 22.94 -36.30
N LEU A 312 7.40 23.58 -36.46
CA LEU A 312 8.55 23.47 -35.55
C LEU A 312 8.23 23.95 -34.13
N THR A 313 7.31 24.92 -34.01
CA THR A 313 6.88 25.51 -32.73
C THR A 313 5.75 24.76 -32.04
N ARG A 314 5.25 23.64 -32.60
CA ARG A 314 4.21 22.82 -31.95
C ARG A 314 4.71 22.17 -30.66
N ASP A 315 3.89 22.20 -29.62
CA ASP A 315 4.15 21.43 -28.39
C ASP A 315 4.08 19.91 -28.67
N VAL A 316 5.07 19.17 -28.17
CA VAL A 316 5.15 17.71 -28.24
C VAL A 316 5.51 17.10 -26.89
N LEU A 317 4.90 15.96 -26.58
CA LEU A 317 5.29 15.07 -25.49
C LEU A 317 5.70 13.73 -26.10
N LYS A 318 6.99 13.40 -26.04
CA LYS A 318 7.46 12.03 -26.30
C LYS A 318 7.48 11.29 -24.96
N SER A 319 6.85 10.12 -24.87
CA SER A 319 6.97 9.24 -23.70
C SER A 319 8.23 8.37 -23.76
N GLU A 320 8.69 7.86 -22.61
CA GLU A 320 9.75 6.84 -22.52
C GLU A 320 9.47 5.63 -23.43
N ASN A 321 8.21 5.21 -23.55
CA ASN A 321 7.82 4.04 -24.34
C ASN A 321 7.57 4.34 -25.83
N CYS A 322 7.68 5.59 -26.25
CA CYS A 322 7.43 6.01 -27.63
C CYS A 322 8.66 5.78 -28.53
N PHE A 323 8.48 5.03 -29.61
CA PHE A 323 9.40 5.04 -30.75
C PHE A 323 9.19 6.32 -31.57
N LEU A 324 10.26 6.86 -32.13
CA LEU A 324 10.22 8.00 -33.05
C LEU A 324 10.90 7.63 -34.37
N TYR A 325 10.24 7.88 -35.48
CA TYR A 325 10.76 7.69 -36.83
C TYR A 325 10.72 9.01 -37.61
N ILE A 326 11.78 9.29 -38.37
CA ILE A 326 11.80 10.32 -39.43
C ILE A 326 12.31 9.67 -40.72
N PRO A 327 11.42 9.17 -41.59
CA PRO A 327 11.79 8.37 -42.76
C PRO A 327 12.74 9.08 -43.72
N GLU A 328 12.58 10.39 -43.93
CA GLU A 328 13.40 11.20 -44.84
C GLU A 328 14.85 11.40 -44.35
N LEU A 329 15.10 11.18 -43.05
CA LEU A 329 16.42 11.18 -42.42
C LEU A 329 17.01 9.76 -42.25
N GLU A 330 16.27 8.71 -42.63
CA GLU A 330 16.56 7.31 -42.29
C GLU A 330 16.75 7.09 -40.77
N LEU A 331 16.09 7.93 -39.95
CA LEU A 331 16.25 7.97 -38.49
C LEU A 331 15.16 7.16 -37.78
N GLU A 332 15.59 6.16 -37.01
CA GLU A 332 14.78 5.45 -36.01
C GLU A 332 15.37 5.69 -34.60
N VAL A 333 14.51 6.07 -33.66
CA VAL A 333 14.84 6.35 -32.26
C VAL A 333 14.00 5.42 -31.37
N GLY A 334 14.68 4.50 -30.69
CA GLY A 334 14.06 3.50 -29.83
C GLY A 334 13.48 4.06 -28.53
N MET A 335 12.73 3.20 -27.83
CA MET A 335 12.23 3.44 -26.47
C MET A 335 13.39 3.83 -25.52
N GLY A 336 13.12 4.73 -24.58
CA GLY A 336 14.09 5.27 -23.62
C GLY A 336 15.09 6.30 -24.20
N ILE A 337 15.38 6.27 -25.51
CA ILE A 337 16.28 7.26 -26.15
C ILE A 337 15.53 8.58 -26.28
N VAL A 338 16.06 9.64 -25.66
CA VAL A 338 15.35 10.88 -25.33
C VAL A 338 14.03 10.54 -24.61
N GLY A 339 14.14 10.37 -23.28
CA GLY A 339 13.05 9.97 -22.39
C GLY A 339 11.94 11.02 -22.23
N SER A 340 11.06 10.83 -21.24
CA SER A 340 9.77 11.56 -21.18
C SER A 340 9.94 13.07 -20.99
N LYS A 341 9.82 13.81 -22.11
CA LYS A 341 10.14 15.24 -22.21
C LYS A 341 9.03 15.98 -22.96
N PHE A 342 8.57 17.07 -22.34
CA PHE A 342 7.68 18.06 -22.98
C PHE A 342 8.54 19.18 -23.57
N THR A 343 8.39 19.46 -24.86
CA THR A 343 9.21 20.43 -25.61
C THR A 343 8.53 20.77 -26.95
N THR A 344 9.15 21.59 -27.81
CA THR A 344 8.66 21.82 -29.18
C THR A 344 9.25 20.80 -30.17
N VAL A 345 8.72 20.70 -31.39
CA VAL A 345 9.33 19.87 -32.45
C VAL A 345 10.79 20.26 -32.70
N GLU A 346 11.09 21.56 -32.73
CA GLU A 346 12.47 22.08 -32.78
C GLU A 346 13.32 21.62 -31.58
N GLY A 347 12.80 21.79 -30.36
CA GLY A 347 13.48 21.41 -29.13
C GLY A 347 13.75 19.90 -29.02
N LEU A 348 12.86 19.07 -29.58
CA LEU A 348 13.06 17.62 -29.69
C LEU A 348 14.20 17.28 -30.65
N LEU A 349 14.25 17.90 -31.83
CA LEU A 349 15.34 17.70 -32.79
C LEU A 349 16.69 18.18 -32.24
N ASN A 350 16.74 19.35 -31.61
CA ASN A 350 17.97 19.84 -30.98
C ASN A 350 18.42 18.92 -29.82
N SER A 351 17.49 18.38 -29.03
CA SER A 351 17.80 17.38 -27.99
C SER A 351 18.35 16.07 -28.57
N LEU A 352 17.85 15.64 -29.73
CA LEU A 352 18.37 14.47 -30.46
C LEU A 352 19.77 14.75 -31.00
N LYS A 353 20.01 15.94 -31.57
CA LYS A 353 21.33 16.40 -32.03
C LYS A 353 22.35 16.34 -30.90
N GLU A 354 22.07 16.96 -29.76
CA GLU A 354 22.91 16.91 -28.55
C GLU A 354 23.14 15.46 -28.08
N THR A 355 22.10 14.61 -28.10
CA THR A 355 22.23 13.20 -27.71
C THR A 355 23.17 12.44 -28.64
N PHE A 356 23.03 12.60 -29.95
CA PHE A 356 23.91 11.98 -30.94
C PHE A 356 25.34 12.54 -30.88
N GLU A 357 25.52 13.85 -30.74
CA GLU A 357 26.85 14.47 -30.60
C GLU A 357 27.60 13.94 -29.36
N ASN A 358 26.92 13.83 -28.21
CA ASN A 358 27.52 13.29 -26.99
C ASN A 358 27.77 11.77 -27.05
N GLN A 359 26.86 10.98 -27.64
CA GLN A 359 27.00 9.51 -27.71
C GLN A 359 27.90 9.04 -28.85
N SER A 360 28.08 9.83 -29.92
CA SER A 360 28.89 9.48 -31.09
C SER A 360 30.41 9.57 -30.88
N CYS A 361 30.88 9.61 -29.62
CA CYS A 361 32.29 9.46 -29.27
C CYS A 361 32.97 8.27 -30.00
N PHE A 362 32.26 7.15 -30.14
CA PHE A 362 32.72 5.96 -30.89
C PHE A 362 32.77 6.13 -32.43
N SER A 363 32.06 7.11 -32.99
CA SER A 363 31.93 7.34 -34.44
C SER A 363 32.61 8.62 -34.94
N LEU A 364 32.89 9.56 -34.04
CA LEU A 364 33.60 10.83 -34.30
C LEU A 364 35.00 10.89 -33.66
N GLY A 365 35.36 9.93 -32.82
CA GLY A 365 36.68 9.81 -32.20
C GLY A 365 37.82 9.54 -33.18
N ASP A 366 39.05 9.70 -32.70
CA ASP A 366 40.29 9.55 -33.48
C ASP A 366 40.46 8.18 -34.15
N SER A 367 39.89 7.15 -33.53
CA SER A 367 39.97 5.75 -33.91
C SER A 367 38.86 5.31 -34.88
N ALA A 368 37.93 6.21 -35.24
CA ALA A 368 36.84 5.92 -36.16
C ALA A 368 37.27 6.02 -37.63
N LEU A 369 36.71 5.16 -38.50
CA LEU A 369 37.03 5.17 -39.94
C LEU A 369 36.57 6.49 -40.60
N PRO A 370 37.37 7.09 -41.52
CA PRO A 370 37.02 8.37 -42.14
C PRO A 370 35.65 8.40 -42.84
N ASP A 371 35.26 7.30 -43.48
CA ASP A 371 33.93 7.13 -44.11
C ASP A 371 32.79 7.19 -43.07
N GLN A 372 32.95 6.57 -41.89
CA GLN A 372 31.95 6.64 -40.83
C GLN A 372 31.90 8.03 -40.19
N GLN A 373 33.05 8.70 -39.99
CA GLN A 373 33.06 10.09 -39.55
C GLN A 373 32.34 11.00 -40.56
N GLN A 374 32.57 10.82 -41.87
CA GLN A 374 31.94 11.65 -42.90
C GLN A 374 30.43 11.43 -42.95
N ARG A 375 29.96 10.18 -42.91
CA ARG A 375 28.52 9.85 -42.84
C ARG A 375 27.85 10.46 -41.61
N MET A 376 28.48 10.39 -40.43
CA MET A 376 27.95 10.97 -39.20
C MET A 376 27.85 12.50 -39.27
N ARG A 377 28.86 13.17 -39.83
CA ARG A 377 28.82 14.63 -40.06
C ARG A 377 27.67 15.02 -40.99
N THR A 378 27.53 14.34 -42.14
CA THR A 378 26.43 14.60 -43.09
C THR A 378 25.04 14.26 -42.53
N PHE A 379 24.93 13.31 -41.60
CA PHE A 379 23.69 13.07 -40.87
C PHE A 379 23.35 14.21 -39.90
N LEU A 380 24.33 14.67 -39.09
CA LEU A 380 24.15 15.80 -38.18
C LEU A 380 23.84 17.12 -38.93
N GLU A 381 24.47 17.33 -40.08
CA GLU A 381 24.16 18.44 -41.00
C GLU A 381 22.69 18.38 -41.45
N LYS A 382 22.21 17.24 -41.99
CA LYS A 382 20.80 17.08 -42.37
C LYS A 382 19.81 17.26 -41.21
N LEU A 383 20.17 16.85 -40.00
CA LEU A 383 19.33 17.01 -38.82
C LEU A 383 19.25 18.47 -38.36
N ASP A 384 20.34 19.23 -38.51
CA ASP A 384 20.38 20.69 -38.34
C ASP A 384 19.56 21.42 -39.44
N GLU A 385 19.55 20.90 -40.67
CA GLU A 385 18.67 21.40 -41.73
C GLU A 385 17.17 21.13 -41.46
N ALA A 386 16.86 20.02 -40.78
CA ALA A 386 15.51 19.67 -40.37
C ALA A 386 15.01 20.56 -39.22
N SER A 387 15.83 20.83 -38.19
CA SER A 387 15.43 21.74 -37.10
C SER A 387 15.28 23.19 -37.56
N GLN A 388 15.97 23.58 -38.64
CA GLN A 388 15.80 24.86 -39.33
C GLN A 388 14.63 24.90 -40.33
N GLY A 389 13.91 23.78 -40.53
CA GLY A 389 12.76 23.70 -41.44
C GLY A 389 13.09 23.90 -42.93
N LYS A 390 14.32 23.58 -43.36
CA LYS A 390 14.75 23.78 -44.76
C LYS A 390 14.09 22.82 -45.76
N PHE A 391 13.57 21.69 -45.29
CA PHE A 391 12.87 20.68 -46.09
C PHE A 391 11.73 20.04 -45.29
N SER A 392 10.73 19.50 -45.97
CA SER A 392 9.58 18.83 -45.37
C SER A 392 9.88 17.37 -45.02
N TYR A 393 9.41 16.90 -43.86
CA TYR A 393 9.61 15.53 -43.38
C TYR A 393 8.43 15.02 -42.53
N HIS A 394 8.35 13.70 -42.34
CA HIS A 394 7.32 13.08 -41.50
C HIS A 394 7.89 12.72 -40.12
N LEU A 395 7.41 13.43 -39.09
CA LEU A 395 7.66 13.09 -37.69
C LEU A 395 6.61 12.06 -37.23
N ILE A 396 7.03 10.82 -37.02
CA ILE A 396 6.14 9.72 -36.62
C ILE A 396 6.46 9.30 -35.18
N PHE A 397 5.48 9.41 -34.28
CA PHE A 397 5.53 8.83 -32.94
C PHE A 397 4.72 7.53 -32.95
N ASP A 398 5.28 6.43 -32.45
CA ASP A 398 4.57 5.15 -32.27
C ASP A 398 4.66 4.72 -30.80
N ASP A 399 3.60 4.99 -30.04
CA ASP A 399 3.55 4.80 -28.59
C ASP A 399 2.58 3.67 -28.20
N PRO A 400 3.07 2.47 -27.85
CA PRO A 400 2.22 1.36 -27.43
C PRO A 400 1.49 1.62 -26.09
N SER A 401 1.94 2.59 -25.29
CA SER A 401 1.29 3.00 -24.04
C SER A 401 0.24 4.11 -24.21
N GLY A 402 0.21 4.76 -25.39
CA GLY A 402 -0.76 5.80 -25.72
C GLY A 402 -0.66 7.06 -24.85
N ASN A 403 0.57 7.44 -24.46
CA ASN A 403 0.88 8.54 -23.53
C ASN A 403 1.75 9.65 -24.16
N SER A 404 1.88 9.69 -25.49
CA SER A 404 2.56 10.75 -26.25
C SER A 404 1.57 11.71 -26.91
N TYR A 405 2.02 12.93 -27.20
CA TYR A 405 1.19 14.04 -27.71
C TYR A 405 1.92 14.86 -28.79
N ILE A 406 1.16 15.39 -29.74
CA ILE A 406 1.58 16.41 -30.71
C ILE A 406 0.43 17.42 -30.84
N GLU A 407 0.74 18.72 -30.71
CA GLU A 407 -0.25 19.79 -30.79
C GLU A 407 -0.93 19.89 -32.17
N LYS A 408 -2.25 20.14 -32.14
CA LYS A 408 -3.04 20.44 -33.34
C LYS A 408 -3.22 21.95 -33.49
N ILE A 409 -2.45 22.56 -34.41
CA ILE A 409 -2.66 23.96 -34.84
C ILE A 409 -3.97 24.07 -35.64
N THR A 410 -5.11 24.15 -34.93
CA THR A 410 -6.44 24.46 -35.50
C THR A 410 -7.15 25.60 -34.77
N HIS A 411 -6.59 26.14 -33.68
CA HIS A 411 -7.17 27.26 -32.93
C HIS A 411 -6.37 28.56 -33.10
N ARG A 412 -6.77 29.39 -34.08
CA ARG A 412 -6.42 30.83 -34.04
C ARG A 412 -7.10 31.48 -32.84
N LYS A 413 -6.34 32.17 -32.00
CA LYS A 413 -6.86 33.01 -30.92
C LYS A 413 -7.61 34.23 -31.49
N GLN A 414 -8.94 34.20 -31.48
CA GLN A 414 -9.80 35.38 -31.54
C GLN A 414 -10.94 35.23 -30.53
N GLY A 415 -11.40 36.36 -29.98
CA GLY A 415 -12.42 36.40 -28.94
C GLY A 415 -13.84 36.55 -29.48
N SER A 416 -14.78 36.12 -28.63
CA SER A 416 -16.23 36.34 -28.67
C SER A 416 -17.07 35.87 -29.89
N HIS A 417 -18.32 35.53 -29.57
CA HIS A 417 -19.46 35.24 -30.44
C HIS A 417 -19.58 33.87 -31.18
N GLN A 418 -20.75 33.26 -30.92
CA GLN A 418 -21.61 32.48 -31.84
C GLN A 418 -21.22 31.04 -32.24
N LYS A 419 -21.78 30.09 -31.47
CA LYS A 419 -22.88 29.17 -31.87
C LYS A 419 -22.80 28.35 -33.18
N LEU A 420 -23.11 27.05 -32.96
CA LEU A 420 -23.96 26.15 -33.75
C LEU A 420 -23.39 25.34 -34.94
N ALA A 421 -23.90 24.09 -35.00
CA ALA A 421 -24.11 23.24 -36.18
C ALA A 421 -22.87 22.62 -36.89
N LEU A 422 -22.96 21.44 -37.53
CA LEU A 422 -23.78 20.23 -37.31
C LEU A 422 -23.18 19.06 -38.15
N ASN A 423 -23.41 17.81 -37.75
CA ASN A 423 -23.38 16.53 -38.51
C ASN A 423 -22.71 16.42 -39.90
N LEU A 424 -21.95 15.33 -40.12
CA LEU A 424 -22.32 14.13 -40.94
C LEU A 424 -21.21 13.04 -40.74
N LEU A 425 -21.47 11.73 -40.57
CA LEU A 425 -21.90 10.68 -41.52
C LEU A 425 -20.92 10.45 -42.71
N PHE A 426 -20.58 9.23 -43.16
CA PHE A 426 -20.83 7.83 -42.71
C PHE A 426 -19.95 6.84 -43.58
N LEU A 427 -19.89 5.54 -43.26
CA LEU A 427 -19.40 4.41 -44.13
C LEU A 427 -17.88 4.45 -44.51
N SER A 428 -17.16 3.41 -44.98
CA SER A 428 -17.26 1.93 -45.10
C SER A 428 -15.89 1.38 -45.62
N THR A 429 -15.45 0.10 -45.62
CA THR A 429 -16.06 -1.22 -45.28
C THR A 429 -14.96 -2.29 -44.98
N PHE A 430 -15.06 -2.99 -43.85
CA PHE A 430 -15.07 -4.46 -43.68
C PHE A 430 -14.22 -5.42 -44.58
N LEU A 431 -13.44 -6.31 -43.91
CA LEU A 431 -13.27 -7.78 -44.15
C LEU A 431 -11.93 -8.35 -44.74
N PHE A 432 -11.63 -9.60 -44.31
CA PHE A 432 -10.58 -10.59 -44.69
C PHE A 432 -9.08 -10.36 -44.30
N ILE A 433 -8.20 -11.38 -44.11
CA ILE A 433 -8.26 -12.62 -43.27
C ILE A 433 -6.90 -13.37 -43.21
N VAL A 434 -6.59 -14.03 -42.07
CA VAL A 434 -5.67 -15.19 -41.85
C VAL A 434 -4.13 -15.07 -42.06
N ASN A 435 -3.41 -15.54 -41.01
CA ASN A 435 -2.04 -16.09 -40.91
C ASN A 435 -0.87 -15.59 -41.78
N THR A 436 0.23 -15.24 -41.10
CA THR A 436 1.47 -16.04 -41.16
C THR A 436 2.21 -16.02 -39.82
N TYR A 437 2.02 -17.06 -39.00
CA TYR A 437 3.02 -17.48 -38.01
C TYR A 437 4.11 -18.29 -38.73
N CYS A 438 5.40 -17.98 -38.52
CA CYS A 438 6.54 -18.91 -38.41
C CYS A 438 7.90 -18.22 -38.69
N PHE A 439 8.49 -17.48 -37.73
CA PHE A 439 9.91 -17.07 -37.86
C PHE A 439 10.70 -16.82 -36.55
N THR A 440 10.35 -17.48 -35.44
CA THR A 440 11.03 -17.29 -34.13
C THR A 440 11.52 -18.59 -33.47
N LEU A 441 11.72 -19.66 -34.25
CA LEU A 441 11.94 -21.02 -33.73
C LEU A 441 13.36 -21.61 -33.93
N LYS A 442 14.38 -20.79 -34.24
CA LYS A 442 15.77 -21.27 -34.45
C LYS A 442 16.91 -20.51 -33.74
N MET A 443 16.63 -19.49 -32.91
CA MET A 443 17.66 -18.85 -32.07
C MET A 443 17.50 -19.08 -30.56
N VAL A 444 16.34 -19.53 -30.08
CA VAL A 444 16.10 -19.77 -28.64
C VAL A 444 16.82 -21.03 -28.13
N GLN A 445 16.88 -22.11 -28.94
CA GLN A 445 17.44 -23.39 -28.52
C GLN A 445 18.96 -23.31 -28.18
N SER A 446 19.72 -22.48 -28.89
CA SER A 446 21.18 -22.36 -28.69
C SER A 446 21.59 -21.77 -27.34
N ARG A 447 20.74 -20.98 -26.67
CA ARG A 447 21.04 -20.43 -25.33
C ARG A 447 20.67 -21.38 -24.21
N ALA A 448 19.58 -22.13 -24.35
CA ALA A 448 19.10 -23.07 -23.35
C ALA A 448 20.13 -24.17 -23.02
N GLU A 449 20.79 -24.74 -24.04
CA GLU A 449 21.74 -25.85 -23.86
C GLU A 449 23.05 -25.49 -23.12
N ASN A 450 23.31 -24.21 -22.86
CA ASN A 450 24.51 -23.75 -22.14
C ASN A 450 24.18 -23.21 -20.73
N SER A 451 22.99 -22.66 -20.49
CA SER A 451 22.53 -22.38 -19.13
C SER A 451 22.20 -23.68 -18.39
N ASP A 452 21.50 -24.61 -19.05
CA ASP A 452 21.09 -25.90 -18.48
C ASP A 452 22.28 -26.78 -18.03
N LYS A 453 23.41 -26.75 -18.76
CA LYS A 453 24.66 -27.43 -18.33
C LYS A 453 25.26 -26.79 -17.07
N SER A 454 25.33 -25.47 -17.02
CA SER A 454 25.89 -24.72 -15.88
C SER A 454 25.06 -24.92 -14.61
N VAL A 455 23.74 -24.78 -14.71
CA VAL A 455 22.79 -24.93 -13.58
C VAL A 455 22.75 -26.37 -13.07
N LYS A 456 22.80 -27.37 -13.96
CA LYS A 456 22.94 -28.78 -13.54
C LYS A 456 24.23 -29.03 -12.77
N MET A 457 25.36 -28.51 -13.24
CA MET A 457 26.66 -28.76 -12.60
C MET A 457 26.75 -28.17 -11.17
N VAL A 458 26.11 -27.03 -10.90
CA VAL A 458 26.04 -26.45 -9.55
C VAL A 458 25.10 -27.25 -8.64
N ASN A 459 23.88 -27.56 -9.10
CA ASN A 459 22.89 -28.26 -8.27
C ASN A 459 23.30 -29.71 -7.93
N THR A 460 23.95 -30.44 -8.84
CA THR A 460 24.40 -31.82 -8.58
C THR A 460 25.43 -31.88 -7.44
N CYS A 461 26.45 -31.02 -7.45
CA CYS A 461 27.51 -31.03 -6.43
C CYS A 461 27.02 -30.70 -5.00
N VAL A 462 25.89 -30.02 -4.86
CA VAL A 462 25.28 -29.71 -3.54
C VAL A 462 24.37 -30.85 -3.07
N LEU A 463 23.59 -31.45 -3.96
CA LEU A 463 22.65 -32.53 -3.62
C LEU A 463 23.35 -33.81 -3.15
N GLU A 464 24.56 -34.11 -3.63
CA GLU A 464 25.32 -35.31 -3.24
C GLU A 464 25.74 -35.36 -1.76
N ASN A 465 25.75 -34.23 -1.04
CA ASN A 465 26.35 -34.13 0.30
C ASN A 465 25.36 -34.00 1.48
N PHE A 466 24.11 -33.60 1.25
CA PHE A 466 23.17 -33.22 2.34
C PHE A 466 21.88 -34.05 2.43
N GLY A 467 21.66 -34.99 1.48
CA GLY A 467 20.57 -35.96 1.54
C GLY A 467 19.21 -35.45 1.06
N SER A 468 18.27 -36.38 0.83
CA SER A 468 17.02 -36.16 0.10
C SER A 468 15.95 -35.32 0.82
N LYS A 469 16.26 -34.75 1.99
CA LYS A 469 15.36 -33.90 2.78
C LYS A 469 15.71 -32.41 2.74
N VAL A 470 16.86 -32.04 2.17
CA VAL A 470 17.26 -30.64 1.98
C VAL A 470 16.95 -30.22 0.54
N MET A 471 15.96 -29.35 0.39
CA MET A 471 15.59 -28.72 -0.87
C MET A 471 16.24 -27.34 -0.96
N PHE A 472 17.00 -27.12 -2.02
CA PHE A 472 17.47 -25.79 -2.40
C PHE A 472 16.48 -25.20 -3.40
N VAL A 473 16.11 -23.92 -3.21
CA VAL A 473 15.35 -23.18 -4.22
C VAL A 473 16.18 -23.07 -5.50
N PRO A 474 15.63 -23.34 -6.71
CA PRO A 474 16.41 -23.36 -7.93
C PRO A 474 17.16 -22.05 -8.20
N MET A 475 18.49 -22.08 -8.09
CA MET A 475 19.34 -20.89 -8.29
C MET A 475 19.22 -20.39 -9.74
N ASN A 476 18.79 -19.13 -9.88
CA ASN A 476 18.70 -18.41 -11.13
C ASN A 476 19.28 -17.00 -10.97
N ASP A 477 19.50 -16.30 -12.08
CA ASP A 477 20.16 -14.99 -12.09
C ASP A 477 19.44 -13.95 -11.19
N GLN A 478 18.11 -14.05 -11.08
CA GLN A 478 17.29 -13.19 -10.21
C GLN A 478 17.53 -13.48 -8.72
N ILE A 479 17.59 -14.75 -8.29
CA ILE A 479 17.87 -15.10 -6.89
C ILE A 479 19.31 -14.72 -6.54
N HIS A 480 20.24 -14.90 -7.48
CA HIS A 480 21.63 -14.45 -7.33
C HIS A 480 21.72 -12.91 -7.19
N GLU A 481 20.94 -12.14 -7.96
CA GLU A 481 20.80 -10.68 -7.79
C GLU A 481 20.27 -10.34 -6.38
N LEU A 482 19.19 -10.98 -5.93
CA LEU A 482 18.62 -10.77 -4.59
C LEU A 482 19.65 -11.06 -3.48
N HIS A 483 20.38 -12.18 -3.57
CA HIS A 483 21.48 -12.50 -2.64
C HIS A 483 22.60 -11.46 -2.69
N THR A 484 22.95 -10.95 -3.87
CA THR A 484 23.98 -9.92 -4.04
C THR A 484 23.58 -8.61 -3.36
N ILE A 485 22.34 -8.13 -3.55
CA ILE A 485 21.84 -6.90 -2.92
C ILE A 485 21.70 -7.06 -1.40
N ILE A 486 21.20 -8.20 -0.93
CA ILE A 486 21.09 -8.49 0.51
C ILE A 486 22.48 -8.57 1.17
N ARG A 487 23.51 -9.05 0.44
CA ARG A 487 24.88 -9.14 0.94
C ARG A 487 25.66 -7.83 0.89
N ASP A 488 25.20 -6.84 0.14
CA ASP A 488 25.87 -5.55 0.03
C ASP A 488 25.73 -4.69 1.29
N LYS A 489 26.86 -4.08 1.67
CA LYS A 489 26.98 -3.15 2.80
C LYS A 489 26.34 -1.79 2.50
N CYS A 490 26.43 -1.31 1.25
CA CYS A 490 26.01 0.03 0.86
C CYS A 490 24.49 0.17 0.66
N THR A 491 23.82 -0.92 0.28
CA THR A 491 22.37 -1.03 0.08
C THR A 491 21.59 -0.49 1.27
N SER A 492 20.62 0.39 1.01
CA SER A 492 19.83 1.10 2.03
C SER A 492 18.97 0.13 2.87
N GLN A 493 18.39 0.61 3.99
CA GLN A 493 17.42 -0.20 4.74
C GLN A 493 16.16 -0.48 3.92
N GLY A 494 15.65 0.51 3.18
CA GLY A 494 14.41 0.37 2.39
C GLY A 494 14.55 -0.70 1.30
N ASP A 495 15.63 -0.60 0.53
CA ASP A 495 16.00 -1.60 -0.47
C ASP A 495 16.21 -2.97 0.19
N PHE A 496 16.99 -3.03 1.27
CA PHE A 496 17.28 -4.28 1.96
C PHE A 496 16.01 -5.01 2.41
N VAL A 497 15.02 -4.29 2.97
CA VAL A 497 13.71 -4.85 3.32
C VAL A 497 12.95 -5.31 2.07
N PHE A 498 12.88 -4.48 1.03
CA PHE A 498 12.17 -4.78 -0.22
C PHE A 498 12.73 -6.04 -0.94
N TYR A 499 14.04 -6.13 -1.13
CA TYR A 499 14.68 -7.28 -1.77
C TYR A 499 14.67 -8.52 -0.85
N SER A 500 14.72 -8.35 0.48
CA SER A 500 14.50 -9.45 1.43
C SER A 500 13.09 -10.02 1.33
N ASP A 501 12.05 -9.17 1.28
CA ASP A 501 10.66 -9.61 1.09
C ASP A 501 10.47 -10.39 -0.22
N ARG A 502 11.11 -9.92 -1.32
CA ARG A 502 11.10 -10.64 -2.60
C ARG A 502 11.72 -12.04 -2.48
N LEU A 503 12.86 -12.18 -1.81
CA LEU A 503 13.49 -13.48 -1.58
C LEU A 503 12.63 -14.38 -0.66
N ILE A 504 12.09 -13.82 0.42
CA ILE A 504 11.22 -14.52 1.39
C ILE A 504 10.01 -15.13 0.69
N ARG A 505 9.33 -14.38 -0.19
CA ARG A 505 8.20 -14.90 -0.97
C ARG A 505 8.60 -16.09 -1.84
N LEU A 506 9.71 -16.00 -2.58
CA LEU A 506 10.19 -17.10 -3.43
C LEU A 506 10.47 -18.39 -2.64
N VAL A 507 11.10 -18.29 -1.47
CA VAL A 507 11.36 -19.44 -0.58
C VAL A 507 10.05 -20.00 0.02
N LEU A 508 9.09 -19.13 0.31
CA LEU A 508 7.78 -19.52 0.86
C LEU A 508 6.90 -20.22 -0.16
N GLU A 509 6.84 -19.79 -1.43
CA GLU A 509 6.12 -20.49 -2.50
C GLU A 509 6.64 -21.94 -2.65
N GLU A 510 7.96 -22.14 -2.72
CA GLU A 510 8.54 -23.48 -2.76
C GLU A 510 8.30 -24.30 -1.47
N SER A 511 8.16 -23.63 -0.33
CA SER A 511 7.79 -24.30 0.93
C SER A 511 6.31 -24.68 1.00
N LEU A 512 5.44 -23.94 0.30
CA LEU A 512 4.01 -24.26 0.16
C LEU A 512 3.81 -25.43 -0.81
N ASN A 513 4.62 -25.53 -1.87
CA ASN A 513 4.63 -26.66 -2.82
C ASN A 513 4.85 -28.03 -2.14
N LEU A 514 5.51 -28.07 -0.97
CA LEU A 514 5.77 -29.30 -0.19
C LEU A 514 4.62 -29.71 0.75
N LEU A 515 3.56 -28.92 0.85
CA LEU A 515 2.38 -29.24 1.67
C LEU A 515 1.36 -30.11 0.89
N PRO A 516 0.46 -30.85 1.57
CA PRO A 516 -0.45 -31.77 0.88
C PRO A 516 -1.52 -31.04 0.05
N TYR A 517 -1.60 -31.37 -1.24
CA TYR A 517 -2.68 -30.99 -2.15
C TYR A 517 -3.61 -32.18 -2.43
N SER A 518 -4.87 -31.91 -2.73
CA SER A 518 -5.88 -32.88 -3.17
C SER A 518 -6.41 -32.52 -4.57
N PRO A 519 -6.75 -33.49 -5.43
CA PRO A 519 -7.41 -33.22 -6.71
C PRO A 519 -8.75 -32.51 -6.51
N TRP A 520 -9.04 -31.50 -7.32
CA TRP A 520 -10.25 -30.69 -7.19
C TRP A 520 -10.69 -30.11 -8.54
N THR A 521 -11.76 -30.67 -9.11
CA THR A 521 -12.39 -30.18 -10.33
C THR A 521 -13.24 -28.94 -10.05
N VAL A 522 -13.12 -27.91 -10.89
CA VAL A 522 -14.01 -26.73 -10.91
C VAL A 522 -14.71 -26.61 -12.26
N VAL A 523 -15.84 -25.91 -12.30
CA VAL A 523 -16.48 -25.50 -13.56
C VAL A 523 -16.14 -24.03 -13.82
N SER A 524 -15.63 -23.73 -15.02
CA SER A 524 -15.28 -22.37 -15.43
C SER A 524 -16.54 -21.52 -15.67
N PRO A 525 -16.42 -20.16 -15.69
CA PRO A 525 -17.50 -19.29 -16.18
C PRO A 525 -17.91 -19.55 -17.64
N THR A 526 -17.09 -20.27 -18.40
CA THR A 526 -17.40 -20.73 -19.77
C THR A 526 -18.07 -22.10 -19.83
N GLY A 527 -18.40 -22.71 -18.69
CA GLY A 527 -19.14 -23.97 -18.59
C GLY A 527 -18.31 -25.25 -18.74
N PHE A 528 -16.98 -25.16 -18.79
CA PHE A 528 -16.08 -26.31 -18.94
C PHE A 528 -15.52 -26.76 -17.59
N SER A 529 -15.39 -28.07 -17.39
CA SER A 529 -14.69 -28.63 -16.24
C SER A 529 -13.17 -28.47 -16.38
N TYR A 530 -12.51 -28.01 -15.32
CA TYR A 530 -11.06 -27.94 -15.18
C TYR A 530 -10.62 -28.76 -13.96
N ASP A 531 -9.82 -29.79 -14.18
CA ASP A 531 -9.26 -30.65 -13.13
C ASP A 531 -8.03 -29.98 -12.51
N GLY A 532 -8.24 -29.29 -11.40
CA GLY A 532 -7.20 -28.58 -10.65
C GLY A 532 -6.74 -29.31 -9.39
N LEU A 533 -6.00 -28.57 -8.57
CA LEU A 533 -5.57 -28.98 -7.23
C LEU A 533 -6.11 -28.00 -6.19
N ARG A 534 -6.41 -28.51 -4.99
CA ARG A 534 -6.80 -27.73 -3.82
C ARG A 534 -5.88 -28.03 -2.65
N PHE A 535 -5.41 -26.97 -2.00
CA PHE A 535 -4.60 -27.04 -0.79
C PHE A 535 -5.39 -27.72 0.34
N SER A 536 -4.80 -28.72 1.02
CA SER A 536 -5.50 -29.43 2.09
C SER A 536 -5.67 -28.56 3.33
N SER A 537 -6.82 -28.66 3.99
CA SER A 537 -7.04 -28.03 5.29
C SER A 537 -6.18 -28.71 6.37
N GLY A 538 -5.72 -27.93 7.36
CA GLY A 538 -4.93 -28.45 8.48
C GLY A 538 -3.48 -27.99 8.51
N ASN A 539 -3.06 -27.06 7.65
CA ASN A 539 -1.71 -26.48 7.71
C ASN A 539 -1.65 -25.36 8.77
N CYS A 540 -0.44 -25.07 9.28
CA CYS A 540 -0.12 -23.89 10.09
C CYS A 540 1.36 -23.52 9.94
N SER A 541 1.75 -22.39 10.52
CA SER A 541 3.13 -21.93 10.62
C SER A 541 3.54 -21.67 12.08
N VAL A 542 4.84 -21.73 12.36
CA VAL A 542 5.44 -21.40 13.66
C VAL A 542 6.67 -20.53 13.44
N SER A 543 6.67 -19.36 14.06
CA SER A 543 7.74 -18.34 13.98
C SER A 543 8.69 -18.44 15.17
N ILE A 544 10.00 -18.50 14.92
CA ILE A 544 11.03 -18.42 15.99
C ILE A 544 11.38 -16.95 16.23
N ILE A 545 10.86 -16.37 17.31
CA ILE A 545 11.06 -14.95 17.68
C ILE A 545 12.54 -14.67 17.98
N ARG A 546 13.14 -13.56 17.52
CA ARG A 546 12.59 -12.50 16.64
C ARG A 546 12.78 -12.76 15.14
N SER A 547 13.76 -13.59 14.76
CA SER A 547 14.18 -13.73 13.36
C SER A 547 13.11 -14.28 12.42
N GLY A 548 12.26 -15.21 12.89
CA GLY A 548 11.16 -15.77 12.10
C GLY A 548 10.06 -14.76 11.79
N GLU A 549 9.91 -13.70 12.60
CA GLU A 549 8.84 -12.70 12.45
C GLU A 549 8.97 -11.90 11.15
N VAL A 550 10.20 -11.74 10.67
CA VAL A 550 10.55 -11.19 9.35
C VAL A 550 9.78 -11.90 8.23
N MET A 551 9.66 -13.23 8.31
CA MET A 551 9.04 -14.06 7.27
C MET A 551 7.51 -14.14 7.36
N GLU A 552 6.92 -13.66 8.46
CA GLU A 552 5.46 -13.69 8.65
C GLU A 552 4.71 -12.72 7.71
N LYS A 553 5.38 -11.67 7.21
CA LYS A 553 4.79 -10.75 6.21
C LYS A 553 4.56 -11.50 4.90
N GLY A 554 5.64 -12.02 4.29
CA GLY A 554 5.57 -12.82 3.06
C GLY A 554 4.60 -14.00 3.18
N LEU A 555 4.55 -14.69 4.33
CA LEU A 555 3.63 -15.80 4.52
C LEU A 555 2.15 -15.37 4.50
N ARG A 556 1.79 -14.23 5.10
CA ARG A 556 0.41 -13.71 5.04
C ARG A 556 0.03 -13.22 3.64
N GLU A 557 1.01 -12.74 2.87
CA GLU A 557 0.83 -12.30 1.49
C GLU A 557 0.56 -13.50 0.56
N CYS A 558 1.34 -14.58 0.67
CA CYS A 558 1.14 -15.83 -0.09
C CYS A 558 -0.08 -16.64 0.41
N CYS A 559 -0.31 -16.73 1.72
CA CYS A 559 -1.34 -17.58 2.32
C CYS A 559 -2.05 -16.91 3.51
N ARG A 560 -3.06 -16.07 3.20
CA ARG A 560 -3.84 -15.28 4.17
C ARG A 560 -4.49 -16.08 5.31
N SER A 561 -4.81 -17.37 5.10
CA SER A 561 -5.51 -18.22 6.07
C SER A 561 -4.58 -19.05 6.97
N MET A 562 -3.26 -18.91 6.84
CA MET A 562 -2.30 -19.69 7.62
C MET A 562 -2.23 -19.17 9.08
N ARG A 563 -2.69 -19.97 10.05
CA ARG A 563 -2.51 -19.64 11.48
C ARG A 563 -1.02 -19.70 11.84
N ILE A 564 -0.53 -18.69 12.56
CA ILE A 564 0.88 -18.56 12.97
C ILE A 564 0.98 -18.70 14.50
N GLY A 565 1.66 -19.76 14.97
CA GLY A 565 2.15 -19.85 16.35
C GLY A 565 3.52 -19.19 16.50
N LYS A 566 3.95 -18.91 17.73
CA LYS A 566 5.28 -18.33 18.00
C LYS A 566 6.01 -19.04 19.13
N ILE A 567 7.35 -19.15 19.00
CA ILE A 567 8.26 -19.65 20.05
C ILE A 567 9.38 -18.63 20.25
N LEU A 568 9.56 -18.14 21.47
CA LEU A 568 10.71 -17.33 21.86
C LEU A 568 11.78 -18.26 22.45
N ILE A 569 12.95 -18.28 21.79
CA ILE A 569 14.10 -19.07 22.20
C ILE A 569 15.24 -18.11 22.46
N GLN A 570 15.69 -18.04 23.71
CA GLN A 570 16.81 -17.20 24.13
C GLN A 570 18.01 -18.08 24.42
N LYS A 571 19.16 -17.68 23.89
CA LYS A 571 20.44 -18.26 24.30
C LYS A 571 20.88 -17.55 25.58
N ASP A 572 21.20 -18.32 26.61
CA ASP A 572 21.81 -17.79 27.84
C ASP A 572 23.23 -17.30 27.55
N ALA A 573 23.61 -16.17 28.14
CA ALA A 573 24.85 -15.47 27.84
C ALA A 573 26.07 -16.15 28.47
N ASP A 574 25.88 -16.78 29.64
CA ASP A 574 26.99 -17.30 30.46
C ASP A 574 27.16 -18.82 30.31
N SER A 575 26.07 -19.61 30.29
CA SER A 575 26.15 -21.06 30.01
C SER A 575 26.24 -21.39 28.51
N GLY A 576 25.75 -20.49 27.65
CA GLY A 576 25.58 -20.74 26.23
C GLY A 576 24.45 -21.72 25.87
N GLU A 577 23.66 -22.19 26.84
CA GLU A 577 22.50 -23.04 26.61
C GLU A 577 21.36 -22.30 25.89
N VAL A 578 20.45 -23.07 25.30
CA VAL A 578 19.35 -22.56 24.47
C VAL A 578 18.03 -22.88 25.16
N LYS A 579 17.44 -21.86 25.82
CA LYS A 579 16.24 -21.99 26.65
C LYS A 579 15.00 -21.44 25.93
N VAL A 580 13.89 -22.15 26.09
CA VAL A 580 12.57 -21.68 25.63
C VAL A 580 12.02 -20.74 26.71
N VAL A 581 11.72 -19.50 26.33
CA VAL A 581 11.21 -18.46 27.25
C VAL A 581 9.70 -18.33 27.14
N TYR A 582 9.16 -18.47 25.92
CA TYR A 582 7.73 -18.39 25.64
C TYR A 582 7.37 -19.31 24.47
N SER A 583 6.17 -19.87 24.49
CA SER A 583 5.60 -20.63 23.37
C SER A 583 4.09 -20.47 23.37
N LYS A 584 3.53 -20.00 22.26
CA LYS A 584 2.09 -19.95 21.99
C LYS A 584 1.84 -20.59 20.63
N LEU A 585 1.46 -21.86 20.66
CA LEU A 585 1.19 -22.67 19.48
C LEU A 585 -0.30 -22.68 19.14
N VAL A 586 -0.62 -23.10 17.92
CA VAL A 586 -2.00 -23.25 17.45
C VAL A 586 -2.67 -24.42 18.18
N GLN A 587 -3.87 -24.21 18.74
CA GLN A 587 -4.68 -25.32 19.25
C GLN A 587 -4.93 -26.35 18.14
N ASP A 588 -4.73 -27.64 18.43
CA ASP A 588 -4.72 -28.80 17.52
C ASP A 588 -3.42 -29.11 16.74
N ILE A 589 -2.32 -28.35 16.92
CA ILE A 589 -1.07 -28.45 16.11
C ILE A 589 -0.52 -29.88 15.90
N GLN A 590 -0.71 -30.79 16.86
CA GLN A 590 -0.40 -32.23 16.75
C GLN A 590 -0.99 -32.96 15.53
N ARG A 591 -2.02 -32.39 14.88
CA ARG A 591 -2.67 -32.93 13.66
C ARG A 591 -2.28 -32.18 12.38
N ARG A 592 -1.43 -31.16 12.48
CA ARG A 592 -1.11 -30.24 11.37
C ARG A 592 0.19 -30.59 10.65
N HIS A 593 0.38 -29.97 9.47
CA HIS A 593 1.70 -29.72 8.92
C HIS A 593 2.15 -28.32 9.34
N VAL A 594 3.44 -28.17 9.64
CA VAL A 594 4.01 -26.97 10.26
C VAL A 594 5.13 -26.40 9.39
N LEU A 595 4.97 -25.17 8.89
CA LEU A 595 6.07 -24.38 8.37
C LEU A 595 6.80 -23.72 9.54
N LEU A 596 8.06 -24.10 9.81
CA LEU A 596 8.88 -23.52 10.88
C LEU A 596 9.75 -22.41 10.29
N LEU A 597 9.44 -21.14 10.58
CA LEU A 597 10.09 -19.97 9.99
C LEU A 597 11.33 -19.55 10.79
N TYR A 598 12.50 -19.60 10.16
CA TYR A 598 13.76 -19.11 10.73
C TYR A 598 14.78 -18.77 9.63
N PRO A 599 15.03 -17.49 9.29
CA PRO A 599 15.73 -17.13 8.05
C PRO A 599 17.24 -17.39 8.04
N ILE A 600 17.91 -17.49 9.20
CA ILE A 600 19.37 -17.69 9.29
C ILE A 600 19.71 -18.81 10.26
N MET A 601 20.45 -19.80 9.79
CA MET A 601 20.83 -20.97 10.58
C MET A 601 22.35 -21.18 10.61
N ASN A 602 22.98 -20.80 11.73
CA ASN A 602 24.44 -20.92 11.91
C ASN A 602 24.90 -22.25 12.51
N THR A 603 24.10 -22.84 13.41
CA THR A 603 24.50 -24.02 14.21
C THR A 603 23.39 -25.06 14.39
N GLY A 604 22.20 -24.83 13.83
CA GLY A 604 21.01 -25.68 13.99
C GLY A 604 20.41 -25.76 15.41
N LYS A 605 21.18 -25.46 16.48
CA LYS A 605 20.74 -25.61 17.89
C LYS A 605 19.42 -24.91 18.23
N THR A 606 19.18 -23.70 17.71
CA THR A 606 17.91 -22.98 17.89
C THR A 606 16.73 -23.74 17.29
N VAL A 607 16.89 -24.24 16.05
CA VAL A 607 15.88 -25.04 15.34
C VAL A 607 15.65 -26.38 16.05
N HIS A 608 16.71 -27.06 16.48
CA HIS A 608 16.57 -28.28 17.28
C HIS A 608 15.79 -28.03 18.58
N LYS A 609 16.03 -26.90 19.27
CA LYS A 609 15.26 -26.56 20.47
C LYS A 609 13.79 -26.21 20.16
N ALA A 610 13.50 -25.54 19.04
CA ALA A 610 12.12 -25.33 18.58
C ALA A 610 11.42 -26.67 18.28
N MET A 611 12.11 -27.59 17.61
CA MET A 611 11.59 -28.93 17.32
C MET A 611 11.33 -29.76 18.58
N GLN A 612 12.18 -29.65 19.62
CA GLN A 612 11.88 -30.28 20.92
C GLN A 612 10.53 -29.79 21.51
N VAL A 613 10.18 -28.50 21.33
CA VAL A 613 8.87 -27.96 21.77
C VAL A 613 7.73 -28.52 20.92
N LEU A 614 7.89 -28.59 19.60
CA LEU A 614 6.87 -29.15 18.69
C LEU A 614 6.63 -30.64 18.96
N ILE A 615 7.68 -31.43 19.15
CA ILE A 615 7.62 -32.86 19.51
C ILE A 615 6.97 -33.03 20.89
N GLY A 616 7.29 -32.17 21.87
CA GLY A 616 6.61 -32.14 23.17
C GLY A 616 5.10 -31.86 23.06
N ASN A 617 4.69 -31.08 22.06
CA ASN A 617 3.29 -30.84 21.68
C ASN A 617 2.76 -31.87 20.66
N LYS A 618 3.36 -33.07 20.61
CA LYS A 618 2.94 -34.24 19.81
C LYS A 618 2.92 -34.01 18.29
N VAL A 619 3.63 -33.02 17.78
CA VAL A 619 3.86 -32.84 16.33
C VAL A 619 4.88 -33.87 15.85
N LYS A 620 4.59 -34.55 14.74
CA LYS A 620 5.53 -35.48 14.11
C LYS A 620 6.67 -34.71 13.40
N PRO A 621 7.95 -35.09 13.55
CA PRO A 621 9.04 -34.45 12.81
C PRO A 621 8.84 -34.48 11.29
N SER A 622 8.32 -35.60 10.75
CA SER A 622 7.91 -35.75 9.35
C SER A 622 6.93 -34.70 8.81
N ASN A 623 6.21 -34.00 9.69
CA ASN A 623 5.19 -33.01 9.33
C ASN A 623 5.71 -31.57 9.41
N VAL A 624 6.99 -31.37 9.78
CA VAL A 624 7.59 -30.04 9.89
C VAL A 624 8.53 -29.77 8.71
N ILE A 625 8.33 -28.63 8.07
CA ILE A 625 9.18 -28.08 7.02
C ILE A 625 9.86 -26.84 7.59
N LEU A 626 11.19 -26.87 7.73
CA LEU A 626 11.99 -25.71 8.10
C LEU A 626 12.12 -24.79 6.88
N VAL A 627 11.65 -23.55 7.01
CA VAL A 627 11.78 -22.50 5.99
C VAL A 627 12.90 -21.55 6.41
N ASN A 628 13.99 -21.54 5.64
CA ASN A 628 15.23 -20.82 5.93
C ASN A 628 15.70 -20.05 4.68
N LEU A 629 16.46 -18.96 4.84
CA LEU A 629 17.04 -18.24 3.70
C LEU A 629 18.51 -18.62 3.51
N PHE A 630 19.31 -18.51 4.57
CA PHE A 630 20.76 -18.71 4.57
C PHE A 630 21.18 -19.71 5.67
N CYS A 631 21.94 -20.75 5.35
CA CYS A 631 22.43 -21.71 6.35
C CYS A 631 23.92 -22.03 6.19
N THR A 632 24.56 -22.54 7.25
CA THR A 632 25.93 -23.07 7.16
C THR A 632 25.94 -24.57 6.88
N PRO A 633 26.95 -25.12 6.18
CA PRO A 633 27.11 -26.56 6.00
C PRO A 633 27.09 -27.34 7.32
N SER A 634 27.79 -26.82 8.33
CA SER A 634 27.84 -27.39 9.69
C SER A 634 26.47 -27.46 10.37
N SER A 635 25.57 -26.53 10.05
CA SER A 635 24.20 -26.53 10.59
C SER A 635 23.29 -27.53 9.89
N LEU A 636 23.47 -27.75 8.58
CA LEU A 636 22.74 -28.78 7.83
C LEU A 636 23.16 -30.17 8.31
N HIS A 637 24.47 -30.46 8.42
CA HIS A 637 24.94 -31.73 8.98
C HIS A 637 24.39 -31.97 10.40
N TYR A 638 24.49 -31.00 11.30
CA TYR A 638 23.96 -31.14 12.67
C TYR A 638 22.44 -31.40 12.70
N LEU A 639 21.64 -30.79 11.81
CA LEU A 639 20.21 -31.09 11.73
C LEU A 639 19.92 -32.46 11.09
N SER A 640 20.66 -32.86 10.05
CA SER A 640 20.52 -34.18 9.44
C SER A 640 20.89 -35.31 10.41
N ASP A 641 21.93 -35.14 11.22
CA ASP A 641 22.36 -36.11 12.22
C ASP A 641 21.35 -36.27 13.36
N VAL A 642 20.80 -35.15 13.85
CA VAL A 642 19.96 -35.11 15.07
C VAL A 642 18.47 -35.25 14.77
N MET A 643 18.01 -34.86 13.57
CA MET A 643 16.61 -34.88 13.16
C MET A 643 16.43 -35.24 11.66
N PRO A 644 16.86 -36.42 11.20
CA PRO A 644 16.78 -36.84 9.78
C PRO A 644 15.36 -36.93 9.20
N GLU A 645 14.33 -36.77 10.02
CA GLU A 645 12.94 -36.71 9.59
C GLU A 645 12.46 -35.33 9.10
N ILE A 646 13.11 -34.22 9.49
CA ILE A 646 12.67 -32.87 9.11
C ILE A 646 12.95 -32.57 7.64
N SER A 647 12.04 -31.88 6.95
CA SER A 647 12.33 -31.33 5.62
C SER A 647 12.88 -29.91 5.76
N ILE A 648 13.87 -29.52 4.96
CA ILE A 648 14.48 -28.18 4.99
C ILE A 648 14.39 -27.55 3.61
N VAL A 649 13.85 -26.33 3.52
CA VAL A 649 13.90 -25.48 2.32
C VAL A 649 14.84 -24.30 2.60
N THR A 650 15.81 -24.08 1.72
CA THR A 650 16.76 -22.95 1.84
C THR A 650 17.10 -22.32 0.49
N SER A 651 17.44 -21.02 0.47
CA SER A 651 17.87 -20.34 -0.75
C SER A 651 19.38 -20.40 -0.97
N GLU A 652 20.16 -20.42 0.10
CA GLU A 652 21.63 -20.43 0.07
C GLU A 652 22.18 -21.35 1.18
N CYS A 653 23.35 -21.96 0.93
CA CYS A 653 24.17 -22.55 1.97
C CYS A 653 25.63 -22.09 1.77
N SER A 654 26.21 -21.42 2.78
CA SER A 654 27.56 -20.86 2.71
C SER A 654 28.21 -20.76 4.08
N LEU A 655 29.54 -20.53 4.08
CA LEU A 655 30.33 -20.43 5.31
C LEU A 655 30.11 -19.09 6.05
N ASP A 656 29.67 -18.05 5.34
CA ASP A 656 29.36 -16.72 5.88
C ASP A 656 27.94 -16.29 5.47
N PRO A 657 26.89 -16.72 6.21
CA PRO A 657 25.54 -16.20 6.05
C PRO A 657 25.45 -14.76 6.60
N PRO A 658 24.57 -13.90 6.07
CA PRO A 658 24.49 -12.47 6.42
C PRO A 658 23.92 -12.25 7.84
N ASN A 659 24.74 -12.48 8.87
CA ASN A 659 24.34 -12.47 10.28
C ASN A 659 23.68 -11.17 10.77
N TYR A 660 23.92 -10.05 10.08
CA TYR A 660 23.29 -8.75 10.32
C TYR A 660 21.84 -8.65 9.81
N PHE A 661 21.33 -9.64 9.07
CA PHE A 661 20.05 -9.57 8.32
C PHE A 661 18.87 -9.10 9.18
N CYS A 662 18.67 -9.69 10.36
CA CYS A 662 17.57 -9.30 11.25
C CYS A 662 17.73 -7.86 11.74
N THR A 663 18.95 -7.45 12.08
CA THR A 663 19.27 -6.09 12.56
C THR A 663 19.06 -5.04 11.45
N LYS A 664 19.51 -5.33 10.22
CA LYS A 664 19.34 -4.45 9.05
C LYS A 664 17.88 -4.39 8.59
N TYR A 665 17.13 -5.49 8.67
CA TYR A 665 15.70 -5.53 8.38
C TYR A 665 14.88 -4.67 9.35
N PHE A 666 15.06 -4.87 10.67
CA PHE A 666 14.31 -4.14 11.71
C PHE A 666 14.85 -2.71 11.98
N GLY A 667 15.96 -2.30 11.37
CA GLY A 667 16.55 -0.95 11.55
C GLY A 667 17.12 -0.66 12.94
N GLN A 668 17.29 -1.68 13.79
CA GLN A 668 17.77 -1.49 15.16
C GLN A 668 19.26 -1.10 15.16
N ARG A 669 19.59 0.08 15.68
CA ARG A 669 20.99 0.47 15.93
C ARG A 669 21.64 -0.54 16.89
N SER A 670 22.80 -1.05 16.51
CA SER A 670 23.59 -1.95 17.34
C SER A 670 24.10 -1.23 18.60
N GLY A 671 23.47 -1.48 19.74
CA GLY A 671 23.92 -0.99 21.03
C GLY A 671 25.12 -1.80 21.52
N GLU A 672 26.29 -1.17 21.63
CA GLU A 672 27.44 -1.81 22.27
C GLU A 672 27.27 -1.84 23.79
N ASP A 673 27.27 -3.05 24.36
CA ASP A 673 27.60 -3.29 25.78
C ASP A 673 29.04 -2.77 26.01
N PRO A 674 29.38 -2.09 27.14
CA PRO A 674 30.76 -1.70 27.48
C PRO A 674 31.81 -2.84 27.55
N LYS A 675 31.44 -4.08 27.16
CA LYS A 675 32.31 -5.22 26.89
C LYS A 675 32.43 -5.58 25.40
N GLY A 676 32.06 -4.69 24.49
CA GLY A 676 32.17 -4.87 23.03
C GLY A 676 31.23 -5.94 22.46
N ARG A 677 30.09 -6.20 23.12
CA ARG A 677 29.11 -7.20 22.68
C ARG A 677 27.89 -6.52 22.05
N PRO A 678 27.38 -7.00 20.89
CA PRO A 678 26.19 -6.45 20.27
C PRO A 678 24.97 -6.79 21.12
N THR A 679 24.38 -5.77 21.76
CA THR A 679 23.15 -5.90 22.54
C THR A 679 22.00 -5.20 21.83
N MET A 680 20.97 -5.98 21.46
CA MET A 680 19.66 -5.40 21.16
C MET A 680 19.09 -4.85 22.47
N ARG A 681 18.93 -3.53 22.56
CA ARG A 681 18.04 -2.95 23.58
C ARG A 681 16.60 -3.34 23.27
N TRP A 682 15.79 -3.37 24.32
CA TRP A 682 14.38 -3.77 24.28
C TRP A 682 13.51 -2.64 23.73
#